data_AF-A0A7W3ZE60-F1
#
_entry.id   AF-A0A7W3ZE60-F1
#
_cell.length_a   1.000
_cell.length_b   1.000
_cell.length_c   1.000
_cell.angle_alpha   90.00
_cell.angle_beta   90.00
_cell.angle_gamma   90.00
#
_symmetry.space_group_name_H-M   'P 1'
#
loop_
_entity.id
_entity.type
_entity.pdbx_description
1 polymer ?
#
loop_
_entity_poly.entity_id
_entity_poly.type
_entity_poly.pdbx_seq_one_letter_code
_entity_poly.pdbx_strand_id
1 'polypeptide(L)'
;MRLKEILFAHVETWRPYTACYVGLVGLAGAALADPGASPVRLLCAWAVPTVGWLAGLYGGDYFDRNLDATAKPHRPIPSGRMRPGTALGMLIGLTAAGGIIGLAVNWRTLGLVLVALLLGIAYSSFFKGRGLAGNAVRGLISAFACLFGAMTVADLPAAAVLPLAAAFWLHDTGSNLVGALRDVDGDREGGYATLPVRHGLTVGVRVATGTILVAYLCAVAQFAVSSVTVAALVVFAAAAAAAVSALAPLWTREVTRLRAYRAHTVLVLERVLLAGAFVTLGCGLAVGVPITLVALGCAWGSQRILRARHELGSAAESTVDAEAVLAFVDQQLAELTARGTGMRALNGWARLIEVRLSEPDLVIVLCTADNAVRRLCTDEAEPELPRLTITTTGAVFAAIFLDGTSNPRRAYLTRALRMDAPARDMMLLNQLFNEFRGPRGRAVAVPREPLRTGRLPERVVVSDTTLRDGEQMPGVAFRPDQKLELASRLAALGIPMIEAGFPVVSEEESAAIRAIVDAELDTVIQVIARPADADVDAALHSGAHSVAVFIGTSESHLRHKLRIDLDELKRRVDRAVRRVKAAGRQAVFAAEDATRTDPDVLTAVYEAAADAGADALGLADTAGIAQPWTMRELVERVGESCPLPLAVHCHNDLGLATANSLAGLLGGASGVQCSVLGIGERAGNAPLEQVVIALEAAMGHSTGLNLPLLEPLARHVAGLIGDRVPAYAPVVGAHAFVHESGLHVDGISRDPSTYEPYPPELVGRQRRIVLGKHSGRSAVTAVAAERGLAVDAADIDAVLAELKRGAVGTDRVAELLARARPVA
;
A
#
# COMPACT_ATOMS: atom_id res chain seq x y z
N MET A 1 -15.53 23.00 -11.18
CA MET A 1 -14.06 23.09 -11.33
C MET A 1 -13.69 24.55 -11.58
N ARG A 2 -12.73 25.12 -10.85
CA ARG A 2 -12.40 26.57 -10.96
C ARG A 2 -11.62 26.81 -12.25
N LEU A 3 -11.88 27.88 -13.00
CA LEU A 3 -11.19 28.22 -14.27
C LEU A 3 -9.65 28.13 -14.17
N LYS A 4 -9.10 28.49 -13.01
CA LYS A 4 -7.67 28.38 -12.68
C LYS A 4 -7.13 26.95 -12.79
N GLU A 5 -7.91 25.94 -12.40
CA GLU A 5 -7.51 24.53 -12.44
C GLU A 5 -7.49 24.00 -13.88
N ILE A 6 -8.42 24.47 -14.73
CA ILE A 6 -8.48 24.11 -16.16
C ILE A 6 -7.27 24.73 -16.88
N LEU A 7 -6.99 26.01 -16.65
CA LEU A 7 -5.84 26.69 -17.24
C LEU A 7 -4.52 26.02 -16.81
N PHE A 8 -4.41 25.65 -15.53
CA PHE A 8 -3.23 24.95 -15.04
C PHE A 8 -3.08 23.55 -15.64
N ALA A 9 -4.17 22.84 -15.91
CA ALA A 9 -4.14 21.55 -16.59
C ALA A 9 -3.52 21.63 -17.99
N HIS A 10 -3.78 22.71 -18.74
CA HIS A 10 -3.12 22.96 -20.02
C HIS A 10 -1.61 23.19 -19.86
N VAL A 11 -1.20 24.00 -18.87
CA VAL A 11 0.22 24.26 -18.58
C VAL A 11 0.96 22.96 -18.22
N GLU A 12 0.33 22.07 -17.45
CA GLU A 12 0.91 20.76 -17.12
C GLU A 12 1.08 19.86 -18.35
N THR A 13 0.10 19.84 -19.26
CA THR A 13 0.21 19.09 -20.53
C THR A 13 1.32 19.65 -21.42
N TRP A 14 1.47 20.98 -21.48
CA TRP A 14 2.49 21.65 -22.29
C TRP A 14 3.92 21.35 -21.87
N ARG A 15 4.15 20.93 -20.61
CA ARG A 15 5.48 20.62 -20.05
C ARG A 15 6.50 21.69 -20.50
N PRO A 16 6.36 22.96 -20.07
CA PRO A 16 7.05 24.11 -20.69
C PRO A 16 8.57 23.97 -20.76
N TYR A 17 9.15 23.22 -19.81
CA TYR A 17 10.57 22.85 -19.78
C TYR A 17 11.06 22.00 -20.96
N THR A 18 10.14 21.48 -21.79
CA THR A 18 10.47 20.76 -23.03
C THR A 18 10.08 21.54 -24.29
N ALA A 19 9.09 22.43 -24.21
CA ALA A 19 8.55 23.14 -25.37
C ALA A 19 9.52 24.18 -25.94
N CYS A 20 10.30 24.85 -25.08
CA CYS A 20 11.30 25.83 -25.52
C CYS A 20 12.46 25.18 -26.30
N TYR A 21 12.81 23.94 -25.95
CA TYR A 21 13.93 23.23 -26.57
C TYR A 21 13.72 22.99 -28.06
N VAL A 22 12.57 22.43 -28.46
CA VAL A 22 12.37 22.07 -29.88
C VAL A 22 12.30 23.30 -30.78
N GLY A 23 11.79 24.42 -30.29
CA GLY A 23 11.81 25.68 -31.02
C GLY A 23 13.23 26.20 -31.23
N LEU A 24 14.12 26.06 -30.23
CA LEU A 24 15.55 26.38 -30.40
C LEU A 24 16.23 25.47 -31.42
N VAL A 25 15.85 24.20 -31.47
CA VAL A 25 16.37 23.24 -32.46
C VAL A 25 16.01 23.68 -33.88
N GLY A 26 14.76 24.09 -34.11
CA GLY A 26 14.35 24.66 -35.40
C GLY A 26 15.07 25.98 -35.72
N LEU A 27 15.22 26.87 -34.74
CA LEU A 27 15.95 28.12 -34.91
C LEU A 27 17.43 27.88 -35.25
N ALA A 28 18.08 26.88 -34.63
CA ALA A 28 19.46 26.52 -34.93
C ALA A 28 19.62 26.04 -36.38
N GLY A 29 18.68 25.22 -36.87
CA GLY A 29 18.66 24.78 -38.27
C GLY A 29 18.52 25.95 -39.24
N ALA A 30 17.62 26.90 -38.97
CA ALA A 30 17.45 28.10 -39.79
C ALA A 30 18.68 29.01 -39.77
N ALA A 31 19.22 29.28 -38.57
CA ALA A 31 20.35 30.18 -38.37
C ALA A 31 21.65 29.70 -39.05
N LEU A 32 21.86 28.39 -39.15
CA LEU A 32 23.01 27.84 -39.87
C LEU A 32 22.77 27.69 -41.37
N ALA A 33 21.53 27.52 -41.81
CA ALA A 33 21.20 27.43 -43.23
C ALA A 33 21.27 28.81 -43.92
N ASP A 34 20.83 29.87 -43.25
CA ASP A 34 20.94 31.25 -43.71
C ASP A 34 21.07 32.23 -42.52
N PRO A 35 22.30 32.66 -42.17
CA PRO A 35 22.52 33.66 -41.12
C PRO A 35 21.86 35.02 -41.40
N GLY A 36 21.50 35.31 -42.65
CA GLY A 36 20.83 36.55 -43.08
C GLY A 36 19.31 36.48 -43.10
N ALA A 37 18.73 35.39 -42.60
CA ALA A 37 17.29 35.16 -42.65
C ALA A 37 16.48 36.26 -41.97
N SER A 38 15.37 36.66 -42.60
CA SER A 38 14.47 37.67 -42.03
C SER A 38 13.92 37.24 -40.65
N PRO A 39 13.67 38.19 -39.72
CA PRO A 39 13.10 37.88 -38.41
C PRO A 39 11.80 37.05 -38.46
N VAL A 40 10.98 37.26 -39.50
CA VAL A 40 9.71 36.52 -39.70
C VAL A 40 9.97 35.04 -39.98
N ARG A 41 10.97 34.73 -40.82
CA ARG A 41 11.35 33.33 -41.13
C ARG A 41 11.94 32.64 -39.91
N LEU A 42 12.81 33.33 -39.16
CA LEU A 42 13.35 32.82 -37.89
C LEU A 42 12.25 32.58 -36.84
N LEU A 43 11.26 33.46 -36.76
CA LEU A 43 10.10 33.26 -35.89
C LEU A 43 9.29 32.02 -36.32
N CYS A 44 9.10 31.79 -37.62
CA CYS A 44 8.43 30.59 -38.12
C CYS A 44 9.23 29.32 -37.83
N ALA A 45 10.57 29.37 -37.96
CA ALA A 45 11.49 28.28 -37.64
C ALA A 45 11.40 27.85 -36.17
N TRP A 46 11.09 28.78 -35.27
CA TRP A 46 10.83 28.50 -33.86
C TRP A 46 9.39 28.05 -33.61
N ALA A 47 8.41 28.79 -34.13
CA ALA A 47 7.00 28.63 -33.79
C ALA A 47 6.41 27.29 -34.28
N VAL A 48 6.70 26.88 -35.51
CA VAL A 48 6.08 25.66 -36.07
C VAL A 48 6.54 24.40 -35.35
N PRO A 49 7.85 24.17 -35.12
CA PRO A 49 8.28 23.04 -34.29
C PRO A 49 7.71 23.06 -32.87
N THR A 50 7.67 24.24 -32.21
CA THR A 50 7.08 24.36 -30.86
C THR A 50 5.60 24.01 -30.86
N VAL A 51 4.81 24.49 -31.82
CA VAL A 51 3.38 24.16 -31.96
C VAL A 51 3.20 22.66 -32.23
N GLY A 52 4.01 22.07 -33.12
CA GLY A 52 3.98 20.64 -33.39
C GLY A 52 4.33 19.79 -32.16
N TRP A 53 5.27 20.24 -31.33
CA TRP A 53 5.60 19.58 -30.07
C TRP A 53 4.43 19.62 -29.08
N LEU A 54 3.81 20.80 -28.90
CA LEU A 54 2.63 20.94 -28.05
C LEU A 54 1.49 20.02 -28.51
N ALA A 55 1.25 19.94 -29.84
CA ALA A 55 0.29 19.00 -30.40
C ALA A 55 0.63 17.55 -30.02
N GLY A 56 1.90 17.15 -30.16
CA GLY A 56 2.38 15.83 -29.76
C GLY A 56 2.22 15.53 -28.27
N LEU A 57 2.36 16.52 -27.39
CA LEU A 57 2.14 16.36 -25.95
C LEU A 57 0.65 16.12 -25.61
N TYR A 58 -0.26 16.84 -26.28
CA TYR A 58 -1.71 16.55 -26.18
C TYR A 58 -2.06 15.17 -26.72
N GLY A 59 -1.47 14.78 -27.85
CA GLY A 59 -1.66 13.45 -28.43
C GLY A 59 -1.17 12.35 -27.49
N GLY A 60 0.01 12.51 -26.90
CA GLY A 60 0.55 11.59 -25.90
C GLY A 60 -0.41 11.38 -24.73
N ASP A 61 -0.82 12.48 -24.07
CA ASP A 61 -1.76 12.41 -22.94
C ASP A 61 -3.11 11.77 -23.35
N TYR A 62 -3.60 12.03 -24.58
CA TYR A 62 -4.81 11.41 -25.09
C TYR A 62 -4.67 9.89 -25.30
N PHE A 63 -3.61 9.44 -25.98
CA PHE A 63 -3.40 8.01 -26.26
C PHE A 63 -3.05 7.22 -25.00
N ASP A 64 -2.37 7.84 -24.03
CA ASP A 64 -1.93 7.21 -22.79
C ASP A 64 -2.99 7.24 -21.68
N ARG A 65 -4.13 7.90 -21.89
CA ARG A 65 -5.13 8.18 -20.83
C ARG A 65 -5.55 7.00 -19.96
N ASN A 66 -5.67 5.80 -20.53
CA ASN A 66 -6.08 4.60 -19.78
C ASN A 66 -4.92 4.07 -18.92
N LEU A 67 -3.69 4.19 -19.41
CA LEU A 67 -2.48 3.81 -18.69
C LEU A 67 -2.13 4.85 -17.61
N ASP A 68 -2.30 6.13 -17.92
CA ASP A 68 -2.13 7.20 -16.94
C ASP A 68 -3.22 7.15 -15.86
N ALA A 69 -4.41 6.61 -16.13
CA ALA A 69 -5.45 6.44 -15.10
C ALA A 69 -5.06 5.49 -13.98
N THR A 70 -4.26 4.46 -14.27
CA THR A 70 -3.73 3.53 -13.28
C THR A 70 -2.40 4.01 -12.69
N ALA A 71 -1.46 4.47 -13.52
CA ALA A 71 -0.10 4.78 -13.08
C ALA A 71 0.09 6.24 -12.60
N LYS A 72 -0.69 7.19 -13.12
CA LYS A 72 -0.51 8.64 -12.89
C LYS A 72 -1.86 9.36 -12.78
N PRO A 73 -2.72 9.01 -11.80
CA PRO A 73 -4.09 9.52 -11.71
C PRO A 73 -4.18 11.03 -11.53
N HIS A 74 -3.10 11.68 -11.07
CA HIS A 74 -2.98 13.13 -10.95
C HIS A 74 -2.90 13.86 -12.32
N ARG A 75 -2.62 13.16 -13.43
CA ARG A 75 -2.50 13.76 -14.78
C ARG A 75 -3.80 14.48 -15.19
N PRO A 76 -3.74 15.53 -16.03
CA PRO A 76 -4.90 16.32 -16.43
C PRO A 76 -6.13 15.53 -16.88
N ILE A 77 -5.97 14.49 -17.71
CA ILE A 77 -7.10 13.69 -18.21
C ILE A 77 -7.64 12.72 -17.14
N PRO A 78 -6.85 11.83 -16.53
CA PRO A 78 -7.31 10.95 -15.46
C PRO A 78 -7.94 11.65 -14.25
N SER A 79 -7.37 12.79 -13.83
CA SER A 79 -7.89 13.57 -12.70
C SER A 79 -9.22 14.29 -12.99
N GLY A 80 -9.75 14.16 -14.20
CA GLY A 80 -10.97 14.85 -14.63
C GLY A 80 -10.79 16.35 -14.90
N ARG A 81 -9.56 16.87 -14.79
CA ARG A 81 -9.24 18.29 -14.99
C ARG A 81 -9.24 18.73 -16.45
N MET A 82 -9.12 17.78 -17.37
CA MET A 82 -9.19 17.98 -18.82
C MET A 82 -9.99 16.86 -19.46
N ARG A 83 -10.96 17.20 -20.32
CA ARG A 83 -11.72 16.18 -21.06
C ARG A 83 -10.85 15.57 -22.17
N PRO A 84 -10.93 14.26 -22.45
CA PRO A 84 -10.19 13.63 -23.56
C PRO A 84 -10.46 14.31 -24.91
N GLY A 85 -11.71 14.72 -25.17
CA GLY A 85 -12.07 15.45 -26.39
C GLY A 85 -11.37 16.81 -26.52
N THR A 86 -11.06 17.49 -25.41
CA THR A 86 -10.30 18.74 -25.42
C THR A 86 -8.85 18.48 -25.85
N ALA A 87 -8.21 17.43 -25.32
CA ALA A 87 -6.86 17.06 -25.72
C ALA A 87 -6.78 16.67 -27.21
N LEU A 88 -7.75 15.89 -27.69
CA LEU A 88 -7.84 15.52 -29.11
C LEU A 88 -8.08 16.76 -30.01
N GLY A 89 -8.95 17.68 -29.61
CA GLY A 89 -9.19 18.93 -30.32
C GLY A 89 -7.94 19.81 -30.40
N MET A 90 -7.17 19.90 -29.30
CA MET A 90 -5.91 20.63 -29.27
C MET A 90 -4.83 19.98 -30.14
N LEU A 91 -4.71 18.65 -30.14
CA LEU A 91 -3.84 17.92 -31.06
C LEU A 91 -4.15 18.31 -32.51
N ILE A 92 -5.41 18.17 -32.95
CA ILE A 92 -5.82 18.44 -34.33
C ILE A 92 -5.61 19.92 -34.69
N GLY A 93 -6.06 20.84 -33.82
CA GLY A 93 -5.99 22.27 -34.07
C GLY A 93 -4.56 22.80 -34.16
N LEU A 94 -3.68 22.37 -33.25
CA LEU A 94 -2.28 22.79 -33.25
C LEU A 94 -1.51 22.19 -34.45
N THR A 95 -1.75 20.92 -34.81
CA THR A 95 -1.17 20.32 -36.01
C THR A 95 -1.61 21.06 -37.28
N ALA A 96 -2.89 21.40 -37.40
CA ALA A 96 -3.40 22.16 -38.54
C ALA A 96 -2.79 23.57 -38.60
N ALA A 97 -2.72 24.28 -37.47
CA ALA A 97 -2.12 25.62 -37.41
C ALA A 97 -0.62 25.60 -37.81
N GLY A 98 0.15 24.66 -37.26
CA GLY A 98 1.57 24.49 -37.62
C GLY A 98 1.76 24.13 -39.10
N GLY A 99 0.89 23.26 -39.63
CA GLY A 99 0.90 22.87 -41.05
C GLY A 99 0.59 24.03 -42.00
N ILE A 100 -0.40 24.87 -41.68
CA ILE A 100 -0.75 26.06 -42.48
C ILE A 100 0.42 27.05 -42.53
N ILE A 101 1.05 27.33 -41.38
CA ILE A 101 2.22 28.22 -41.32
C ILE A 101 3.38 27.61 -42.11
N GLY A 102 3.66 26.31 -41.95
CA GLY A 102 4.70 25.62 -42.72
C GLY A 102 4.47 25.70 -44.23
N LEU A 103 3.24 25.48 -44.69
CA LEU A 103 2.86 25.60 -46.10
C LEU A 103 3.06 27.01 -46.65
N ALA A 104 2.69 28.03 -45.86
CA ALA A 104 2.83 29.43 -46.24
C ALA A 104 4.31 29.86 -46.36
N VAL A 105 5.19 29.28 -45.55
CA VAL A 105 6.63 29.59 -45.56
C VAL A 105 7.36 28.82 -46.66
N ASN A 106 7.16 27.50 -46.73
CA ASN A 106 7.74 26.63 -47.76
C ASN A 106 6.89 25.37 -47.90
N TRP A 107 6.14 25.26 -49.01
CA TRP A 107 5.24 24.14 -49.26
C TRP A 107 5.93 22.76 -49.23
N ARG A 108 7.24 22.69 -49.54
CA ARG A 108 8.02 21.45 -49.52
C ARG A 108 8.20 20.90 -48.10
N THR A 109 8.02 21.73 -47.07
CA THR A 109 8.03 21.28 -45.67
C THR A 109 6.87 20.36 -45.32
N LEU A 110 5.80 20.33 -46.13
CA LEU A 110 4.64 19.46 -45.92
C LEU A 110 5.06 17.98 -45.79
N GLY A 111 6.03 17.54 -46.60
CA GLY A 111 6.54 16.16 -46.53
C GLY A 111 7.12 15.83 -45.16
N LEU A 112 7.95 16.72 -44.59
CA LEU A 112 8.52 16.55 -43.26
C LEU A 112 7.45 16.57 -42.16
N VAL A 113 6.47 17.48 -42.27
CA VAL A 113 5.37 17.59 -41.30
C VAL A 113 4.51 16.32 -41.29
N LEU A 114 4.17 15.78 -42.46
CA LEU A 114 3.40 14.53 -42.58
C LEU A 114 4.16 13.34 -42.01
N VAL A 115 5.47 13.22 -42.32
CA VAL A 115 6.31 12.14 -41.77
C VAL A 115 6.43 12.27 -40.25
N ALA A 116 6.66 13.47 -39.72
CA ALA A 116 6.72 13.72 -38.29
C ALA A 116 5.40 13.39 -37.57
N LEU A 117 4.25 13.72 -38.19
CA LEU A 117 2.92 13.39 -37.68
C LEU A 117 2.70 11.87 -37.64
N LEU A 118 2.98 11.17 -38.74
CA LEU A 118 2.86 9.72 -38.84
C LEU A 118 3.76 9.01 -37.82
N LEU A 119 4.99 9.48 -37.64
CA LEU A 119 5.91 8.95 -36.65
C LEU A 119 5.49 9.27 -35.21
N GLY A 120 4.89 10.44 -34.96
CA GLY A 120 4.30 10.76 -33.66
C GLY A 120 3.16 9.81 -33.30
N ILE A 121 2.26 9.52 -34.25
CA ILE A 121 1.18 8.54 -34.06
C ILE A 121 1.74 7.13 -33.90
N ALA A 122 2.69 6.72 -34.75
CA ALA A 122 3.33 5.40 -34.68
C ALA A 122 4.13 5.21 -33.39
N TYR A 123 4.76 6.27 -32.88
CA TYR A 123 5.41 6.26 -31.58
C TYR A 123 4.42 5.92 -30.47
N SER A 124 3.33 6.68 -30.35
CA SER A 124 2.31 6.48 -29.31
C SER A 124 1.57 5.15 -29.41
N SER A 125 1.34 4.65 -30.62
CA SER A 125 0.56 3.41 -30.84
C SER A 125 1.39 2.12 -30.92
N PHE A 126 2.67 2.21 -31.31
CA PHE A 126 3.47 1.01 -31.64
C PHE A 126 4.87 0.98 -31.01
N PHE A 127 5.66 2.05 -31.13
CA PHE A 127 7.08 2.02 -30.77
C PHE A 127 7.38 2.33 -29.31
N LYS A 128 6.54 3.09 -28.61
CA LYS A 128 6.79 3.58 -27.24
C LYS A 128 7.23 2.48 -26.27
N GLY A 129 6.65 1.27 -26.39
CA GLY A 129 6.97 0.13 -25.53
C GLY A 129 8.05 -0.84 -26.04
N ARG A 130 8.78 -0.52 -27.12
CA ARG A 130 9.62 -1.49 -27.84
C ARG A 130 11.10 -1.10 -27.84
N GLY A 131 11.84 -1.56 -26.83
CA GLY A 131 13.30 -1.50 -26.79
C GLY A 131 13.86 -0.09 -26.99
N LEU A 132 14.84 0.04 -27.91
CA LEU A 132 15.44 1.33 -28.29
C LEU A 132 14.62 2.09 -29.35
N ALA A 133 13.76 1.40 -30.10
CA ALA A 133 13.06 1.97 -31.26
C ALA A 133 12.13 3.12 -30.85
N GLY A 134 11.44 3.00 -29.71
CA GLY A 134 10.63 4.10 -29.15
C GLY A 134 11.44 5.38 -28.93
N ASN A 135 12.60 5.25 -28.30
CA ASN A 135 13.47 6.39 -27.98
C ASN A 135 14.09 7.00 -29.25
N ALA A 136 14.47 6.16 -30.20
CA ALA A 136 15.02 6.61 -31.49
C ALA A 136 13.98 7.35 -32.34
N VAL A 137 12.73 6.85 -32.41
CA VAL A 137 11.63 7.53 -33.11
C VAL A 137 11.29 8.84 -32.42
N ARG A 138 11.30 8.88 -31.08
CA ARG A 138 11.09 10.13 -30.34
C ARG A 138 12.15 11.18 -30.67
N GLY A 139 13.42 10.78 -30.67
CA GLY A 139 14.52 11.69 -31.00
C GLY A 139 14.49 12.18 -32.45
N LEU A 140 13.95 11.40 -33.39
CA LEU A 140 13.87 11.77 -34.81
C LEU A 140 13.01 13.03 -35.03
N ILE A 141 12.07 13.31 -34.11
CA ILE A 141 11.27 14.54 -34.13
C ILE A 141 12.15 15.78 -33.98
N SER A 142 13.21 15.72 -33.15
CA SER A 142 14.17 16.83 -32.99
C SER A 142 15.02 17.04 -34.25
N ALA A 143 15.41 15.97 -34.95
CA ALA A 143 16.05 16.11 -36.27
C ALA A 143 15.12 16.78 -37.29
N PHE A 144 13.85 16.40 -37.35
CA PHE A 144 12.89 17.05 -38.24
C PHE A 144 12.63 18.49 -37.87
N ALA A 145 12.62 18.86 -36.59
CA ALA A 145 12.54 20.26 -36.17
C ALA A 145 13.72 21.07 -36.75
N CYS A 146 14.94 20.53 -36.68
CA CYS A 146 16.14 21.17 -37.24
C CYS A 146 16.04 21.32 -38.77
N LEU A 147 15.69 20.25 -39.48
CA LEU A 147 15.56 20.26 -40.94
C LEU A 147 14.41 21.17 -41.40
N PHE A 148 13.28 21.16 -40.69
CA PHE A 148 12.17 22.07 -40.94
C PHE A 148 12.64 23.53 -40.78
N GLY A 149 13.37 23.84 -39.71
CA GLY A 149 13.98 25.13 -39.48
C GLY A 149 14.83 25.60 -40.66
N ALA A 150 15.77 24.76 -41.11
CA ALA A 150 16.58 25.04 -42.30
C ALA A 150 15.73 25.28 -43.57
N MET A 151 14.64 24.53 -43.73
CA MET A 151 13.71 24.69 -44.85
C MET A 151 12.78 25.91 -44.76
N THR A 152 12.74 26.61 -43.62
CA THR A 152 12.04 27.90 -43.55
C THR A 152 12.80 29.03 -44.26
N VAL A 153 14.11 28.85 -44.41
CA VAL A 153 15.01 29.83 -45.02
C VAL A 153 15.58 29.35 -46.36
N ALA A 154 15.58 28.04 -46.62
CA ALA A 154 15.99 27.44 -47.88
C ALA A 154 14.91 26.51 -48.47
N ASP A 155 14.99 26.28 -49.79
CA ASP A 155 14.07 25.43 -50.54
C ASP A 155 14.13 23.95 -50.12
N LEU A 156 15.34 23.47 -49.82
CA LEU A 156 15.67 22.13 -49.34
C LEU A 156 16.71 22.27 -48.21
N PRO A 157 16.79 21.32 -47.27
CA PRO A 157 17.75 21.41 -46.19
C PRO A 157 19.17 21.27 -46.76
N ALA A 158 20.03 22.26 -46.48
CA ALA A 158 21.42 22.21 -46.92
C ALA A 158 22.14 20.98 -46.33
N ALA A 159 22.98 20.31 -47.13
CA ALA A 159 23.77 19.18 -46.63
C ALA A 159 24.63 19.55 -45.40
N ALA A 160 24.99 20.83 -45.28
CA ALA A 160 25.74 21.40 -44.16
C ALA A 160 25.01 21.32 -42.81
N VAL A 161 23.68 21.17 -42.76
CA VAL A 161 22.93 21.06 -41.47
C VAL A 161 22.65 19.61 -41.07
N LEU A 162 23.01 18.63 -41.90
CA LEU A 162 22.81 17.21 -41.59
C LEU A 162 23.58 16.72 -40.35
N PRO A 163 24.85 17.14 -40.10
CA PRO A 163 25.54 16.79 -38.86
C PRO A 163 24.79 17.29 -37.62
N LEU A 164 24.25 18.51 -37.67
CA LEU A 164 23.44 19.07 -36.58
C LEU A 164 22.13 18.30 -36.37
N ALA A 165 21.42 17.96 -37.45
CA ALA A 165 20.20 17.16 -37.35
C ALA A 165 20.48 15.78 -36.72
N ALA A 166 21.58 15.12 -37.10
CA ALA A 166 22.02 13.87 -36.49
C ALA A 166 22.39 14.04 -35.01
N ALA A 167 23.05 15.14 -34.65
CA ALA A 167 23.37 15.47 -33.27
C ALA A 167 22.10 15.56 -32.40
N PHE A 168 21.08 16.32 -32.85
CA PHE A 168 19.83 16.43 -32.08
C PHE A 168 19.04 15.13 -32.00
N TRP A 169 19.06 14.30 -33.06
CA TRP A 169 18.43 12.98 -33.02
C TRP A 169 19.05 12.08 -31.97
N LEU A 170 20.37 11.90 -32.01
CA LEU A 170 21.09 11.00 -31.12
C LEU A 170 21.05 11.49 -29.69
N HIS A 171 21.14 12.81 -29.49
CA HIS A 171 21.06 13.43 -28.17
C HIS A 171 19.69 13.16 -27.52
N ASP A 172 18.59 13.50 -28.21
CA ASP A 172 17.27 13.32 -27.64
C ASP A 172 16.93 11.84 -27.47
N THR A 173 17.45 10.95 -28.33
CA THR A 173 17.38 9.49 -28.13
C THR A 173 18.02 9.06 -26.81
N GLY A 174 19.24 9.52 -26.53
CA GLY A 174 19.98 9.17 -25.31
C GLY A 174 19.37 9.81 -24.05
N SER A 175 18.97 11.08 -24.13
CA SER A 175 18.32 11.79 -23.02
C SER A 175 16.97 11.16 -22.64
N ASN A 176 16.15 10.79 -23.63
CA ASN A 176 14.91 10.04 -23.38
C ASN A 176 15.18 8.65 -22.81
N LEU A 177 16.29 7.99 -23.18
CA LEU A 177 16.68 6.71 -22.58
C LEU A 177 17.08 6.86 -21.10
N VAL A 178 17.72 7.97 -20.71
CA VAL A 178 17.92 8.29 -19.28
C VAL A 178 16.58 8.53 -18.57
N GLY A 179 15.61 9.14 -19.26
CA GLY A 179 14.22 9.20 -18.80
C GLY A 179 13.61 7.81 -18.54
N ALA A 180 13.85 6.84 -19.42
CA ALA A 180 13.38 5.47 -19.24
C ALA A 180 14.09 4.73 -18.09
N LEU A 181 15.37 5.02 -17.81
CA LEU A 181 16.06 4.49 -16.62
C LEU A 181 15.36 4.90 -15.31
N ARG A 182 14.82 6.12 -15.28
CA ARG A 182 14.09 6.66 -14.13
C ARG A 182 12.72 6.00 -13.94
N ASP A 183 12.08 5.61 -15.05
CA ASP A 183 10.69 5.13 -15.06
C ASP A 183 10.62 3.60 -15.33
N VAL A 184 11.73 2.86 -15.14
CA VAL A 184 11.84 1.44 -15.51
C VAL A 184 10.77 0.54 -14.88
N ASP A 185 10.38 0.81 -13.63
CA ASP A 185 9.36 0.05 -12.93
C ASP A 185 7.97 0.36 -13.49
N GLY A 186 7.69 1.64 -13.77
CA GLY A 186 6.44 2.05 -14.40
C GLY A 186 6.29 1.51 -15.82
N ASP A 187 7.40 1.44 -16.57
CA ASP A 187 7.43 0.80 -17.88
C ASP A 187 7.11 -0.69 -17.78
N ARG A 188 7.73 -1.40 -16.83
CA ARG A 188 7.48 -2.83 -16.60
C ARG A 188 6.03 -3.10 -16.20
N GLU A 189 5.49 -2.30 -15.27
CA GLU A 189 4.09 -2.39 -14.81
C GLU A 189 3.08 -2.06 -15.93
N GLY A 190 3.42 -1.12 -16.81
CA GLY A 190 2.61 -0.76 -17.98
C GLY A 190 2.70 -1.75 -19.15
N GLY A 191 3.44 -2.86 -19.00
CA GLY A 191 3.67 -3.84 -20.07
C GLY A 191 4.61 -3.35 -21.17
N TYR A 192 5.34 -2.26 -20.94
CA TYR A 192 6.32 -1.74 -21.87
C TYR A 192 7.65 -2.47 -21.72
N ALA A 193 8.15 -3.00 -22.83
CA ALA A 193 9.41 -3.72 -22.88
C ALA A 193 10.52 -2.78 -23.40
N THR A 194 10.74 -1.68 -22.68
CA THR A 194 11.79 -0.69 -22.98
C THR A 194 13.19 -1.29 -22.80
N LEU A 195 14.22 -0.63 -23.35
CA LEU A 195 15.60 -1.16 -23.31
C LEU A 195 16.07 -1.49 -21.87
N PRO A 196 15.87 -0.62 -20.86
CA PRO A 196 16.26 -0.93 -19.49
C PRO A 196 15.45 -2.08 -18.86
N VAL A 197 14.18 -2.24 -19.25
CA VAL A 197 13.33 -3.35 -18.80
C VAL A 197 13.83 -4.69 -19.36
N ARG A 198 14.20 -4.73 -20.65
CA ARG A 198 14.62 -5.97 -21.33
C ARG A 198 16.06 -6.39 -21.01
N HIS A 199 16.98 -5.44 -20.91
CA HIS A 199 18.42 -5.72 -20.86
C HIS A 199 19.10 -5.19 -19.60
N GLY A 200 18.33 -4.63 -18.66
CA GLY A 200 18.82 -4.09 -17.39
C GLY A 200 19.32 -2.65 -17.47
N LEU A 201 19.45 -2.03 -16.30
CA LEU A 201 19.83 -0.63 -16.13
C LEU A 201 21.24 -0.33 -16.68
N THR A 202 22.20 -1.25 -16.49
CA THR A 202 23.58 -1.09 -16.99
C THR A 202 23.65 -0.96 -18.50
N VAL A 203 22.88 -1.78 -19.24
CA VAL A 203 22.81 -1.67 -20.70
C VAL A 203 22.15 -0.35 -21.10
N GLY A 204 21.09 0.06 -20.40
CA GLY A 204 20.44 1.34 -20.62
C GLY A 204 21.39 2.54 -20.42
N VAL A 205 22.21 2.56 -19.35
CA VAL A 205 23.22 3.60 -19.13
C VAL A 205 24.27 3.61 -20.23
N ARG A 206 24.79 2.45 -20.64
CA ARG A 206 25.81 2.35 -21.70
C ARG A 206 25.29 2.87 -23.03
N VAL A 207 24.07 2.49 -23.42
CA VAL A 207 23.46 2.93 -24.69
C VAL A 207 23.09 4.42 -24.62
N ALA A 208 22.58 4.92 -23.50
CA ALA A 208 22.28 6.34 -23.33
C ALA A 208 23.56 7.20 -23.40
N THR A 209 24.61 6.77 -22.70
CA THR A 209 25.92 7.43 -22.73
C THR A 209 26.51 7.41 -24.13
N GLY A 210 26.52 6.25 -24.80
CA GLY A 210 27.06 6.10 -26.15
C GLY A 210 26.33 6.96 -27.17
N THR A 211 24.99 7.00 -27.12
CA THR A 211 24.19 7.84 -28.03
C THR A 211 24.45 9.34 -27.81
N ILE A 212 24.54 9.80 -26.56
CA ILE A 212 24.89 11.19 -26.25
C ILE A 212 26.32 11.52 -26.69
N LEU A 213 27.29 10.62 -26.48
CA LEU A 213 28.66 10.83 -26.95
C LEU A 213 28.74 10.99 -28.48
N VAL A 214 28.07 10.11 -29.23
CA VAL A 214 28.01 10.23 -30.70
C VAL A 214 27.29 11.50 -31.12
N ALA A 215 26.25 11.93 -30.40
CA ALA A 215 25.59 13.20 -30.64
C ALA A 215 26.56 14.40 -30.52
N TYR A 216 27.41 14.41 -29.50
CA TYR A 216 28.44 15.43 -29.31
C TYR A 216 29.52 15.37 -30.40
N LEU A 217 29.87 14.18 -30.90
CA LEU A 217 30.76 14.05 -32.07
C LEU A 217 30.12 14.65 -33.33
N CYS A 218 28.84 14.41 -33.57
CA CYS A 218 28.10 15.05 -34.67
C CYS A 218 28.03 16.57 -34.51
N ALA A 219 27.87 17.07 -33.28
CA ALA A 219 27.91 18.51 -32.99
C ALA A 219 29.30 19.12 -33.27
N VAL A 220 30.39 18.42 -32.91
CA VAL A 220 31.75 18.84 -33.28
C VAL A 220 31.95 18.82 -34.79
N ALA A 221 31.43 17.81 -35.49
CA ALA A 221 31.46 17.77 -36.96
C ALA A 221 30.69 18.96 -37.59
N GLN A 222 29.61 19.42 -36.97
CA GLN A 222 28.91 20.64 -37.40
C GLN A 222 29.81 21.88 -37.28
N PHE A 223 30.57 22.02 -36.17
CA PHE A 223 31.52 23.12 -36.04
C PHE A 223 32.63 23.07 -37.10
N ALA A 224 33.06 21.88 -37.50
CA ALA A 224 34.10 21.72 -38.54
C ALA A 224 33.65 22.21 -39.93
N VAL A 225 32.34 22.26 -40.18
CA VAL A 225 31.76 22.74 -41.46
C VAL A 225 31.12 24.13 -41.34
N SER A 226 31.30 24.81 -40.21
CA SER A 226 30.68 26.13 -39.92
C SER A 226 31.74 27.17 -39.55
N SER A 227 31.42 28.45 -39.70
CA SER A 227 32.29 29.54 -39.22
C SER A 227 32.18 29.70 -37.70
N VAL A 228 33.14 29.15 -36.97
CA VAL A 228 33.12 29.06 -35.50
C VAL A 228 33.30 30.42 -34.82
N THR A 229 32.50 30.69 -33.78
CA THR A 229 32.68 31.85 -32.89
C THR A 229 33.05 31.42 -31.47
N VAL A 230 33.85 32.24 -30.76
CA VAL A 230 34.22 31.98 -29.35
C VAL A 230 32.99 31.86 -28.46
N ALA A 231 31.98 32.71 -28.69
CA ALA A 231 30.72 32.67 -27.95
C ALA A 231 30.00 31.31 -28.08
N ALA A 232 29.91 30.77 -29.30
CA ALA A 232 29.29 29.47 -29.53
C ALA A 232 30.07 28.33 -28.87
N LEU A 233 31.41 28.38 -28.90
CA LEU A 233 32.26 27.40 -28.22
C LEU A 233 32.10 27.42 -26.69
N VAL A 234 31.95 28.60 -26.08
CA VAL A 234 31.72 28.72 -24.64
C VAL A 234 30.38 28.10 -24.23
N VAL A 235 29.31 28.39 -24.97
CA VAL A 235 27.98 27.79 -24.71
C VAL A 235 28.02 26.27 -24.94
N PHE A 236 28.73 25.82 -25.98
CA PHE A 236 28.91 24.38 -26.26
C PHE A 236 29.72 23.67 -25.16
N ALA A 237 30.78 24.29 -24.66
CA ALA A 237 31.57 23.75 -23.55
C ALA A 237 30.75 23.65 -22.26
N ALA A 238 29.87 24.62 -22.00
CA ALA A 238 28.92 24.56 -20.88
C ALA A 238 27.92 23.41 -21.03
N ALA A 239 27.41 23.18 -22.25
CA ALA A 239 26.57 22.01 -22.53
C ALA A 239 27.33 20.69 -22.29
N ALA A 240 28.55 20.56 -22.81
CA ALA A 240 29.38 19.37 -22.62
C ALA A 240 29.67 19.07 -21.14
N ALA A 241 30.01 20.11 -20.36
CA ALA A 241 30.23 19.98 -18.92
C ALA A 241 28.95 19.52 -18.19
N ALA A 242 27.79 20.08 -18.57
CA ALA A 242 26.51 19.66 -18.03
C ALA A 242 26.19 18.20 -18.40
N ALA A 243 26.48 17.75 -19.62
CA ALA A 243 26.28 16.36 -20.03
C ALA A 243 27.16 15.39 -19.22
N VAL A 244 28.45 15.73 -19.03
CA VAL A 244 29.37 14.93 -18.21
C VAL A 244 28.89 14.84 -16.76
N SER A 245 28.50 15.97 -16.15
CA SER A 245 27.99 15.98 -14.77
C SER A 245 26.69 15.20 -14.61
N ALA A 246 25.85 15.13 -15.64
CA ALA A 246 24.65 14.30 -15.65
C ALA A 246 24.96 12.81 -15.76
N LEU A 247 25.91 12.43 -16.62
CA LEU A 247 26.18 11.03 -16.96
C LEU A 247 27.16 10.33 -16.00
N ALA A 248 28.18 11.04 -15.51
CA ALA A 248 29.20 10.45 -14.64
C ALA A 248 28.63 9.71 -13.41
N PRO A 249 27.62 10.24 -12.69
CA PRO A 249 27.01 9.53 -11.56
C PRO A 249 26.31 8.21 -11.93
N LEU A 250 25.86 8.05 -13.18
CA LEU A 250 25.17 6.84 -13.66
C LEU A 250 26.13 5.68 -13.90
N TRP A 251 27.45 5.92 -13.94
CA TRP A 251 28.47 4.89 -14.14
C TRP A 251 28.99 4.27 -12.84
N THR A 252 28.38 4.60 -11.71
CA THR A 252 28.65 3.96 -10.41
C THR A 252 28.11 2.51 -10.37
N ARG A 253 28.54 1.70 -9.39
CA ARG A 253 28.17 0.27 -9.31
C ARG A 253 26.65 0.03 -9.20
N GLU A 254 25.87 1.02 -8.77
CA GLU A 254 24.42 0.89 -8.61
C GLU A 254 23.68 2.13 -9.13
N VAL A 255 22.78 1.92 -10.11
CA VAL A 255 21.97 2.97 -10.72
C VAL A 255 20.62 3.02 -10.01
N THR A 256 20.38 4.06 -9.23
CA THR A 256 19.10 4.26 -8.53
C THR A 256 18.18 5.19 -9.31
N ARG A 257 16.87 5.10 -9.04
CA ARG A 257 15.85 5.99 -9.62
C ARG A 257 16.15 7.47 -9.38
N LEU A 258 16.65 7.81 -8.18
CA LEU A 258 17.01 9.19 -7.82
C LEU A 258 18.22 9.69 -8.64
N ARG A 259 19.24 8.85 -8.86
CA ARG A 259 20.38 9.19 -9.72
C ARG A 259 19.95 9.40 -11.16
N ALA A 260 19.11 8.52 -11.71
CA ALA A 260 18.52 8.68 -13.04
C ALA A 260 17.66 9.95 -13.14
N TYR A 261 16.88 10.27 -12.11
CA TYR A 261 16.10 11.50 -12.01
C TYR A 261 16.99 12.76 -12.01
N ARG A 262 18.05 12.79 -11.20
CA ARG A 262 19.02 13.92 -11.16
C ARG A 262 19.75 14.08 -12.49
N ALA A 263 20.20 12.98 -13.09
CA ALA A 263 20.83 13.00 -14.41
C ALA A 263 19.90 13.57 -15.48
N HIS A 264 18.67 13.05 -15.58
CA HIS A 264 17.67 13.57 -16.52
C HIS A 264 17.30 15.04 -16.23
N THR A 265 17.34 15.47 -14.97
CA THR A 265 17.12 16.88 -14.59
C THR A 265 18.16 17.79 -15.24
N VAL A 266 19.43 17.40 -15.19
CA VAL A 266 20.53 18.15 -15.80
C VAL A 266 20.47 18.09 -17.33
N LEU A 267 20.19 16.91 -17.91
CA LEU A 267 20.08 16.73 -19.37
C LEU A 267 18.97 17.57 -20.02
N VAL A 268 17.88 17.87 -19.30
CA VAL A 268 16.83 18.77 -19.80
C VAL A 268 17.32 20.21 -19.97
N LEU A 269 18.22 20.68 -19.10
CA LEU A 269 18.83 22.01 -19.19
C LEU A 269 19.99 22.00 -20.19
N GLU A 270 20.78 20.94 -20.19
CA GLU A 270 21.92 20.78 -21.08
C GLU A 270 21.51 20.78 -22.56
N ARG A 271 20.42 20.11 -22.95
CA ARG A 271 19.95 20.17 -24.35
C ARG A 271 19.56 21.57 -24.83
N VAL A 272 19.11 22.44 -23.90
CA VAL A 272 18.81 23.84 -24.20
C VAL A 272 20.11 24.60 -24.46
N LEU A 273 21.16 24.33 -23.67
CA LEU A 273 22.50 24.88 -23.91
C LEU A 273 23.07 24.37 -25.25
N LEU A 274 22.92 23.07 -25.55
CA LEU A 274 23.39 22.49 -26.80
C LEU A 274 22.72 23.15 -28.01
N ALA A 275 21.39 23.28 -28.01
CA ALA A 275 20.68 23.99 -29.08
C ALA A 275 21.07 25.48 -29.14
N GLY A 276 21.20 26.12 -27.98
CA GLY A 276 21.62 27.51 -27.85
C GLY A 276 23.02 27.81 -28.39
N ALA A 277 23.95 26.85 -28.30
CA ALA A 277 25.28 26.98 -28.89
C ALA A 277 25.21 27.15 -30.41
N PHE A 278 24.34 26.40 -31.08
CA PHE A 278 24.16 26.49 -32.54
C PHE A 278 23.27 27.67 -32.97
N VAL A 279 22.32 28.10 -32.15
CA VAL A 279 21.65 29.40 -32.36
C VAL A 279 22.67 30.56 -32.23
N THR A 280 23.58 30.50 -31.27
CA THR A 280 24.66 31.49 -31.09
C THR A 280 25.67 31.44 -32.23
N LEU A 281 25.93 30.26 -32.79
CA LEU A 281 26.79 30.08 -33.95
C LEU A 281 26.23 30.78 -35.19
N GLY A 282 24.93 30.64 -35.47
CA GLY A 282 24.30 31.23 -36.66
C GLY A 282 23.86 32.69 -36.49
N CYS A 283 23.28 33.06 -35.35
CA CYS A 283 22.74 34.42 -35.11
C CYS A 283 23.73 35.37 -34.40
N GLY A 284 24.89 34.86 -33.97
CA GLY A 284 25.88 35.61 -33.21
C GLY A 284 25.56 35.81 -31.73
N LEU A 285 26.52 36.37 -30.99
CA LEU A 285 26.47 36.54 -29.53
C LEU A 285 25.27 37.39 -29.06
N ALA A 286 25.00 38.51 -29.73
CA ALA A 286 24.00 39.48 -29.31
C ALA A 286 22.56 38.96 -29.36
N VAL A 287 22.29 37.93 -30.16
CA VAL A 287 20.96 37.34 -30.34
C VAL A 287 20.90 35.95 -29.71
N GLY A 288 21.88 35.09 -30.00
CA GLY A 288 21.83 33.69 -29.58
C GLY A 288 21.94 33.48 -28.07
N VAL A 289 22.81 34.23 -27.38
CA VAL A 289 22.97 34.07 -25.92
C VAL A 289 21.73 34.53 -25.15
N PRO A 290 21.15 35.73 -25.41
CA PRO A 290 19.92 36.13 -24.73
C PRO A 290 18.75 35.16 -24.92
N ILE A 291 18.53 34.68 -26.15
CA ILE A 291 17.47 33.70 -26.45
C ILE A 291 17.72 32.40 -25.65
N THR A 292 18.97 31.93 -25.59
CA THR A 292 19.34 30.73 -24.84
C THR A 292 19.11 30.89 -23.34
N LEU A 293 19.49 32.04 -22.76
CA LEU A 293 19.29 32.33 -21.33
C LEU A 293 17.80 32.38 -20.95
N VAL A 294 16.97 32.99 -21.79
CA VAL A 294 15.50 33.01 -21.58
C VAL A 294 14.93 31.61 -21.63
N ALA A 295 15.33 30.80 -22.62
CA ALA A 295 14.88 29.41 -22.72
C ALA A 295 15.36 28.56 -21.54
N LEU A 296 16.59 28.77 -21.06
CA LEU A 296 17.16 28.07 -19.91
C LEU A 296 16.42 28.44 -18.61
N GLY A 297 16.14 29.73 -18.39
CA GLY A 297 15.37 30.19 -17.24
C GLY A 297 13.94 29.65 -17.23
N CYS A 298 13.29 29.62 -18.40
CA CYS A 298 11.98 29.00 -18.56
C CYS A 298 12.03 27.49 -18.27
N ALA A 299 13.03 26.79 -18.80
CA ALA A 299 13.20 25.36 -18.58
C ALA A 299 13.46 25.04 -17.10
N TRP A 300 14.39 25.73 -16.47
CA TRP A 300 14.71 25.56 -15.05
C TRP A 300 13.51 25.87 -14.13
N GLY A 301 12.87 27.03 -14.32
CA GLY A 301 11.75 27.46 -13.49
C GLY A 301 10.54 26.53 -13.61
N SER A 302 10.11 26.21 -14.83
CA SER A 302 8.94 25.35 -15.05
C SER A 302 9.20 23.90 -14.65
N GLN A 303 10.42 23.38 -14.83
CA GLN A 303 10.80 22.05 -14.36
C GLN A 303 10.76 21.95 -12.83
N ARG A 304 11.26 22.97 -12.12
CA ARG A 304 11.24 23.00 -10.65
C ARG A 304 9.81 23.02 -10.10
N ILE A 305 8.93 23.84 -10.69
CA ILE A 305 7.52 23.95 -10.25
C ILE A 305 6.75 22.65 -10.50
N LEU A 306 6.91 22.05 -11.69
CA LEU A 306 6.13 20.89 -12.09
C LEU A 306 6.61 19.59 -11.46
N ARG A 307 7.94 19.39 -11.30
CA ARG A 307 8.46 18.14 -10.72
C ARG A 307 8.29 18.05 -9.21
N ALA A 308 8.41 19.18 -8.49
CA ALA A 308 8.23 19.24 -7.04
C ALA A 308 6.81 18.88 -6.54
N ARG A 309 5.81 18.91 -7.43
CA ARG A 309 4.42 18.55 -7.08
C ARG A 309 4.06 17.10 -7.37
N HIS A 310 4.73 16.47 -8.33
CA HIS A 310 4.20 15.26 -8.99
C HIS A 310 5.17 14.08 -9.03
N GLU A 311 6.49 14.32 -8.97
CA GLU A 311 7.49 13.25 -9.10
C GLU A 311 8.20 12.92 -7.78
N LEU A 312 8.24 13.88 -6.86
CA LEU A 312 8.59 13.71 -5.45
C LEU A 312 7.33 14.19 -4.71
N GLY A 313 6.57 13.28 -4.09
CA GLY A 313 5.41 13.67 -3.27
C GLY A 313 5.81 14.81 -2.33
N SER A 314 4.89 15.75 -2.08
CA SER A 314 5.12 17.01 -1.34
C SER A 314 6.37 16.95 -0.47
N ALA A 315 7.45 17.54 -0.95
CA ALA A 315 8.68 17.72 -0.19
C ALA A 315 8.39 18.69 0.97
N ALA A 316 7.70 18.20 1.99
CA ALA A 316 8.17 18.41 3.34
C ALA A 316 9.49 17.64 3.38
N GLU A 317 10.61 18.36 3.53
CA GLU A 317 11.91 17.80 3.80
C GLU A 317 11.75 16.66 4.83
N SER A 318 11.93 15.40 4.42
CA SER A 318 11.93 14.30 5.38
C SER A 318 13.18 14.43 6.22
N THR A 319 13.00 14.77 7.49
CA THR A 319 13.99 15.14 8.50
C THR A 319 14.84 13.98 9.02
N VAL A 320 14.86 12.83 8.33
CA VAL A 320 15.43 11.60 8.90
C VAL A 320 16.81 11.32 8.30
N ASP A 321 17.83 11.56 9.10
CA ASP A 321 19.23 11.31 8.78
C ASP A 321 19.56 9.81 8.82
N ALA A 322 20.54 9.37 8.02
CA ALA A 322 20.99 7.97 7.97
C ALA A 322 21.52 7.50 9.33
N GLU A 323 22.19 8.39 10.06
CA GLU A 323 22.69 8.10 11.41
C GLU A 323 21.53 7.85 12.39
N ALA A 324 20.44 8.63 12.30
CA ALA A 324 19.25 8.43 13.12
C ALA A 324 18.54 7.11 12.81
N VAL A 325 18.46 6.72 11.53
CA VAL A 325 17.91 5.41 11.13
C VAL A 325 18.74 4.26 11.71
N LEU A 326 20.06 4.33 11.56
CA LEU A 326 20.96 3.27 12.07
C LEU A 326 20.92 3.17 13.59
N ALA A 327 20.94 4.32 14.29
CA ALA A 327 20.83 4.36 15.75
C ALA A 327 19.52 3.76 16.25
N PHE A 328 18.40 4.05 15.58
CA PHE A 328 17.11 3.44 15.91
C PHE A 328 17.13 1.92 15.72
N VAL A 329 17.66 1.43 14.59
CA VAL A 329 17.74 -0.01 14.32
C VAL A 329 18.61 -0.70 15.36
N ASP A 330 19.78 -0.15 15.68
CA ASP A 330 20.68 -0.72 16.69
C ASP A 330 20.06 -0.72 18.09
N GLN A 331 19.31 0.34 18.46
CA GLN A 331 18.55 0.39 19.71
C GLN A 331 17.48 -0.71 19.77
N GLN A 332 16.68 -0.87 18.71
CA GLN A 332 15.63 -1.90 18.69
C GLN A 332 16.21 -3.31 18.76
N LEU A 333 17.34 -3.57 18.09
CA LEU A 333 18.05 -4.85 18.20
C LEU A 333 18.56 -5.11 19.63
N ALA A 334 19.08 -4.08 20.31
CA ALA A 334 19.50 -4.18 21.70
C ALA A 334 18.32 -4.48 22.65
N GLU A 335 17.18 -3.79 22.46
CA GLU A 335 15.97 -4.03 23.25
C GLU A 335 15.40 -5.45 23.02
N LEU A 336 15.39 -5.93 21.77
CA LEU A 336 14.97 -7.29 21.43
C LEU A 336 15.88 -8.33 22.08
N THR A 337 17.20 -8.10 22.08
CA THR A 337 18.18 -8.98 22.73
C THR A 337 18.01 -9.01 24.25
N ALA A 338 17.72 -7.86 24.87
CA ALA A 338 17.54 -7.74 26.32
C ALA A 338 16.27 -8.45 26.85
N ARG A 339 15.26 -8.71 26.01
CA ARG A 339 14.00 -9.37 26.40
C ARG A 339 14.15 -10.87 26.69
N GLY A 340 15.33 -11.47 26.48
CA GLY A 340 15.69 -12.82 26.96
C GLY A 340 14.82 -13.97 26.45
N THR A 341 13.94 -13.72 25.48
CA THR A 341 13.06 -14.69 24.85
C THR A 341 13.48 -14.79 23.40
N GLY A 342 13.89 -15.98 22.94
CA GLY A 342 14.10 -16.20 21.50
C GLY A 342 12.86 -15.77 20.74
N MET A 343 13.04 -14.99 19.66
CA MET A 343 11.91 -14.41 18.94
C MET A 343 11.08 -15.53 18.34
N ARG A 344 9.86 -15.74 18.86
CA ARG A 344 8.95 -16.79 18.37
C ARG A 344 8.63 -16.62 16.89
N ALA A 345 8.69 -15.39 16.37
CA ALA A 345 8.60 -15.01 14.96
C ALA A 345 9.57 -15.71 14.01
N LEU A 346 10.75 -16.07 14.54
CA LEU A 346 11.90 -16.48 13.77
C LEU A 346 12.12 -17.99 13.81
N ASN A 347 11.23 -18.74 14.46
CA ASN A 347 11.42 -20.17 14.68
C ASN A 347 11.40 -20.95 13.36
N GLY A 348 12.58 -21.34 12.89
CA GLY A 348 12.75 -21.94 11.57
C GLY A 348 12.67 -20.95 10.39
N TRP A 349 12.68 -19.64 10.66
CA TRP A 349 12.66 -18.59 9.64
C TRP A 349 13.98 -17.81 9.60
N ALA A 350 14.99 -18.44 8.98
CA ALA A 350 16.29 -17.83 8.72
C ALA A 350 16.31 -17.13 7.35
N ARG A 351 16.60 -15.83 7.34
CA ARG A 351 16.65 -14.97 6.16
C ARG A 351 17.75 -13.92 6.29
N LEU A 352 18.22 -13.44 5.14
CA LEU A 352 18.86 -12.14 5.00
C LEU A 352 17.81 -11.12 4.54
N ILE A 353 17.51 -10.15 5.39
CA ILE A 353 16.54 -9.09 5.10
C ILE A 353 17.32 -7.83 4.73
N GLU A 354 17.19 -7.38 3.50
CA GLU A 354 17.86 -6.21 2.96
C GLU A 354 16.88 -5.05 2.82
N VAL A 355 16.99 -4.03 3.69
CA VAL A 355 16.15 -2.83 3.67
C VAL A 355 16.90 -1.72 2.94
N ARG A 356 16.39 -1.34 1.76
CA ARG A 356 16.90 -0.25 0.92
C ARG A 356 16.05 1.00 1.10
N LEU A 357 16.66 2.06 1.58
CA LEU A 357 16.07 3.39 1.68
C LEU A 357 16.54 4.26 0.52
N SER A 358 15.61 4.93 -0.16
CA SER A 358 15.95 5.85 -1.24
C SER A 358 16.42 7.23 -0.74
N GLU A 359 15.96 7.62 0.44
CA GLU A 359 16.19 8.94 1.07
C GLU A 359 16.15 8.77 2.59
N PRO A 360 17.28 8.69 3.32
CA PRO A 360 18.65 8.75 2.81
C PRO A 360 18.99 7.50 1.96
N ASP A 361 19.98 7.62 1.06
CA ASP A 361 20.51 6.50 0.26
C ASP A 361 21.26 5.53 1.20
N LEU A 362 20.53 4.59 1.80
CA LEU A 362 21.00 3.71 2.86
C LEU A 362 20.52 2.28 2.64
N VAL A 363 21.40 1.31 2.84
CA VAL A 363 21.07 -0.12 2.81
C VAL A 363 21.38 -0.73 4.16
N ILE A 364 20.41 -1.44 4.74
CA ILE A 364 20.51 -2.11 6.03
C ILE A 364 20.30 -3.60 5.80
N VAL A 365 21.24 -4.41 6.25
CA VAL A 365 21.14 -5.87 6.13
C VAL A 365 20.94 -6.48 7.52
N LEU A 366 19.85 -7.21 7.70
CA LEU A 366 19.52 -7.94 8.92
C LEU A 366 19.60 -9.45 8.66
N CYS A 367 20.17 -10.19 9.59
CA CYS A 367 20.21 -11.65 9.60
C CYS A 367 19.29 -12.17 10.70
N THR A 368 18.39 -13.10 10.38
CA THR A 368 17.40 -13.66 11.32
C THR A 368 17.70 -15.09 11.78
N ALA A 369 18.96 -15.52 11.75
CA ALA A 369 19.37 -16.87 12.13
C ALA A 369 19.24 -17.12 13.65
N ASP A 370 19.13 -18.39 14.05
CA ASP A 370 19.15 -18.84 15.44
C ASP A 370 18.11 -18.17 16.37
N ASN A 371 16.94 -17.83 15.81
CA ASN A 371 15.86 -17.13 16.49
C ASN A 371 16.25 -15.74 17.04
N ALA A 372 17.28 -15.14 16.47
CA ALA A 372 17.78 -13.81 16.79
C ALA A 372 17.83 -12.93 15.54
N VAL A 373 17.72 -11.61 15.72
CA VAL A 373 17.98 -10.64 14.65
C VAL A 373 19.28 -9.93 14.94
N ARG A 374 20.16 -9.84 13.95
CA ARG A 374 21.36 -8.99 14.02
C ARG A 374 21.55 -8.19 12.75
N ARG A 375 22.07 -6.97 12.86
CA ARG A 375 22.53 -6.19 11.70
C ARG A 375 23.89 -6.72 11.26
N LEU A 376 24.09 -6.89 9.96
CA LEU A 376 25.39 -7.22 9.39
C LEU A 376 26.12 -5.92 9.03
N CYS A 377 27.37 -5.81 9.46
CA CYS A 377 28.26 -4.73 9.05
C CYS A 377 28.88 -5.02 7.68
N THR A 378 29.25 -3.98 6.93
CA THR A 378 29.80 -4.09 5.56
C THR A 378 31.06 -4.94 5.42
N ASP A 379 31.77 -5.19 6.53
CA ASP A 379 33.01 -5.96 6.56
C ASP A 379 32.82 -7.42 7.01
N GLU A 380 31.58 -7.83 7.35
CA GLU A 380 31.27 -9.21 7.74
C GLU A 380 30.97 -10.10 6.54
N ALA A 381 31.43 -11.35 6.58
CA ALA A 381 31.04 -12.35 5.59
C ALA A 381 29.53 -12.68 5.73
N GLU A 382 28.78 -12.50 4.64
CA GLU A 382 27.34 -12.78 4.63
C GLU A 382 27.07 -14.30 4.71
N PRO A 383 26.20 -14.75 5.62
CA PRO A 383 25.82 -16.16 5.71
C PRO A 383 24.97 -16.59 4.51
N GLU A 384 25.07 -17.87 4.12
CA GLU A 384 24.34 -18.45 3.01
C GLU A 384 22.86 -18.71 3.39
N LEU A 385 22.03 -17.66 3.35
CA LEU A 385 20.61 -17.70 3.69
C LEU A 385 19.75 -17.09 2.57
N PRO A 386 18.47 -17.50 2.41
CA PRO A 386 17.57 -16.89 1.44
C PRO A 386 17.39 -15.39 1.71
N ARG A 387 17.46 -14.58 0.65
CA ARG A 387 17.41 -13.11 0.74
C ARG A 387 16.00 -12.59 0.47
N LEU A 388 15.60 -11.61 1.26
CA LEU A 388 14.36 -10.85 1.13
C LEU A 388 14.73 -9.37 1.00
N THR A 389 14.32 -8.72 -0.07
CA THR A 389 14.61 -7.29 -0.29
C THR A 389 13.37 -6.45 -0.03
N ILE A 390 13.54 -5.40 0.79
CA ILE A 390 12.54 -4.39 1.08
C ILE A 390 13.05 -3.06 0.54
N THR A 391 12.24 -2.35 -0.23
CA THR A 391 12.58 -1.02 -0.75
C THR A 391 11.55 -0.01 -0.28
N THR A 392 11.99 1.08 0.33
CA THR A 392 11.10 2.15 0.82
C THR A 392 11.80 3.51 0.84
N THR A 393 11.10 4.59 1.19
CA THR A 393 11.70 5.91 1.43
C THR A 393 11.98 6.08 2.93
N GLY A 394 12.90 6.96 3.33
CA GLY A 394 13.11 7.24 4.76
C GLY A 394 11.91 7.92 5.41
N ALA A 395 11.11 8.69 4.67
CA ALA A 395 9.82 9.21 5.17
C ALA A 395 8.85 8.08 5.52
N VAL A 396 8.74 7.06 4.66
CA VAL A 396 7.89 5.89 4.93
C VAL A 396 8.48 5.03 6.04
N PHE A 397 9.80 4.85 6.08
CA PHE A 397 10.48 4.18 7.18
C PHE A 397 10.21 4.89 8.51
N ALA A 398 10.31 6.23 8.54
CA ALA A 398 10.02 7.05 9.71
C ALA A 398 8.57 6.91 10.15
N ALA A 399 7.62 7.04 9.22
CA ALA A 399 6.20 6.87 9.51
C ALA A 399 5.89 5.49 10.11
N ILE A 400 6.57 4.43 9.66
CA ILE A 400 6.36 3.07 10.17
C ILE A 400 7.04 2.85 11.53
N PHE A 401 8.32 3.18 11.62
CA PHE A 401 9.21 2.72 12.70
C PHE A 401 9.54 3.81 13.73
N LEU A 402 9.63 5.08 13.32
CA LEU A 402 9.99 6.18 14.20
C LEU A 402 8.75 6.86 14.81
N ASP A 403 7.80 7.24 13.95
CA ASP A 403 6.63 8.04 14.34
C ASP A 403 5.41 7.16 14.67
N GLY A 404 5.38 5.92 14.16
CA GLY A 404 4.27 4.99 14.33
C GLY A 404 2.95 5.46 13.70
N THR A 405 2.99 6.36 12.73
CA THR A 405 1.85 6.92 11.98
C THR A 405 1.41 6.08 10.79
N SER A 406 2.19 5.06 10.42
CA SER A 406 1.90 4.08 9.37
C SER A 406 2.35 2.68 9.82
N ASN A 407 2.01 1.64 9.06
CA ASN A 407 2.46 0.28 9.33
C ASN A 407 3.01 -0.39 8.06
N PRO A 408 3.82 -1.45 8.19
CA PRO A 408 4.48 -2.09 7.04
C PRO A 408 3.48 -2.69 6.05
N ARG A 409 2.39 -3.30 6.53
CA ARG A 409 1.35 -3.90 5.69
C ARG A 409 0.60 -2.85 4.87
N ARG A 410 0.23 -1.73 5.47
CA ARG A 410 -0.39 -0.59 4.79
C ARG A 410 0.56 0.01 3.78
N ALA A 411 1.81 0.28 4.16
CA ALA A 411 2.81 0.80 3.23
C ALA A 411 3.08 -0.17 2.06
N TYR A 412 3.02 -1.48 2.31
CA TYR A 412 3.09 -2.50 1.26
C TYR A 412 1.88 -2.44 0.32
N LEU A 413 0.67 -2.40 0.87
CA LEU A 413 -0.58 -2.36 0.10
C LEU A 413 -0.76 -1.07 -0.70
N THR A 414 -0.24 0.06 -0.21
CA THR A 414 -0.21 1.34 -0.93
C THR A 414 1.00 1.50 -1.85
N ARG A 415 1.86 0.47 -1.94
CA ARG A 415 3.13 0.44 -2.71
C ARG A 415 4.15 1.50 -2.28
N ALA A 416 3.97 2.12 -1.11
CA ALA A 416 4.93 3.02 -0.49
C ALA A 416 6.17 2.27 0.05
N LEU A 417 5.99 0.99 0.37
CA LEU A 417 7.03 0.03 0.71
C LEU A 417 6.88 -1.16 -0.24
N ARG A 418 7.98 -1.64 -0.84
CA ARG A 418 8.00 -2.81 -1.72
C ARG A 418 8.74 -3.95 -1.04
N MET A 419 8.24 -5.16 -1.16
CA MET A 419 8.87 -6.37 -0.62
C MET A 419 8.94 -7.41 -1.74
N ASP A 420 10.11 -7.95 -1.99
CA ASP A 420 10.30 -9.11 -2.84
C ASP A 420 10.33 -10.36 -1.95
N ALA A 421 9.13 -10.88 -1.66
CA ALA A 421 8.92 -11.97 -0.70
C ALA A 421 7.69 -12.82 -1.07
N PRO A 422 7.73 -14.15 -0.88
CA PRO A 422 6.55 -15.01 -0.93
C PRO A 422 5.48 -14.55 0.08
N ALA A 423 4.19 -14.83 -0.19
CA ALA A 423 3.08 -14.43 0.69
C ALA A 423 3.25 -14.88 2.16
N ARG A 424 3.77 -16.10 2.37
CA ARG A 424 4.14 -16.62 3.70
C ARG A 424 5.19 -15.75 4.40
N ASP A 425 6.24 -15.36 3.68
CA ASP A 425 7.34 -14.54 4.23
C ASP A 425 6.86 -13.11 4.52
N MET A 426 5.89 -12.58 3.78
CA MET A 426 5.28 -11.28 4.08
C MET A 426 4.51 -11.24 5.39
N MET A 427 3.76 -12.30 5.69
CA MET A 427 3.07 -12.42 6.98
C MET A 427 4.08 -12.41 8.15
N LEU A 428 5.14 -13.21 8.02
CA LEU A 428 6.19 -13.32 9.04
C LEU A 428 6.96 -12.01 9.24
N LEU A 429 7.28 -11.32 8.14
CA LEU A 429 7.98 -10.04 8.12
C LEU A 429 7.13 -8.91 8.72
N ASN A 430 5.82 -8.85 8.43
CA ASN A 430 4.94 -7.85 9.02
C ASN A 430 4.86 -7.99 10.54
N GLN A 431 4.85 -9.22 11.03
CA GLN A 431 4.85 -9.49 12.46
C GLN A 431 6.23 -9.27 13.11
N LEU A 432 7.33 -9.56 12.40
CA LEU A 432 8.68 -9.13 12.80
C LEU A 432 8.70 -7.61 13.02
N PHE A 433 8.12 -6.85 12.10
CA PHE A 433 8.01 -5.41 12.22
C PHE A 433 7.12 -4.94 13.36
N ASN A 434 6.03 -5.66 13.66
CA ASN A 434 5.23 -5.36 14.84
C ASN A 434 6.00 -5.62 16.14
N GLU A 435 6.80 -6.68 16.22
CA GLU A 435 7.69 -6.95 17.35
C GLU A 435 8.81 -5.89 17.47
N PHE A 436 9.33 -5.41 16.33
CA PHE A 436 10.27 -4.28 16.21
C PHE A 436 9.67 -2.92 16.62
N ARG A 437 8.35 -2.75 16.57
CA ARG A 437 7.66 -1.52 17.04
C ARG A 437 7.44 -1.52 18.56
N GLY A 438 7.71 -2.65 19.23
CA GLY A 438 7.58 -2.82 20.67
C GLY A 438 6.14 -3.09 21.15
N PRO A 439 5.93 -3.62 22.37
CA PRO A 439 4.61 -3.87 22.92
C PRO A 439 3.93 -2.56 23.32
N ARG A 440 2.76 -2.26 22.75
CA ARG A 440 1.79 -1.33 23.38
C ARG A 440 1.02 -2.10 24.47
N GLY A 441 1.69 -2.39 25.57
CA GLY A 441 1.08 -3.06 26.72
C GLY A 441 2.05 -3.97 27.46
N ARG A 442 2.18 -3.76 28.77
CA ARG A 442 2.98 -4.59 29.68
C ARG A 442 2.44 -6.03 29.62
N ALA A 443 3.28 -7.01 29.26
CA ALA A 443 2.92 -8.42 29.34
C ALA A 443 2.67 -8.77 30.82
N VAL A 444 1.41 -9.00 31.19
CA VAL A 444 1.06 -9.61 32.47
C VAL A 444 1.28 -11.11 32.30
N ALA A 445 2.25 -11.67 33.02
CA ALA A 445 2.51 -13.10 32.98
C ALA A 445 1.29 -13.87 33.53
N VAL A 446 0.77 -14.83 32.76
CA VAL A 446 -0.27 -15.76 33.24
C VAL A 446 0.43 -16.83 34.08
N PRO A 447 0.11 -16.98 35.38
CA PRO A 447 0.87 -17.84 36.30
C PRO A 447 0.63 -19.36 36.15
N ARG A 448 0.10 -19.85 35.02
CA ARG A 448 -0.24 -21.28 34.82
C ARG A 448 0.57 -21.94 33.70
N GLU A 449 0.87 -23.22 33.87
CA GLU A 449 1.30 -24.07 32.75
C GLU A 449 0.13 -24.22 31.76
N PRO A 450 0.30 -23.84 30.48
CA PRO A 450 -0.74 -24.00 29.48
C PRO A 450 -1.05 -25.48 29.27
N LEU A 451 -2.31 -25.79 28.97
CA LEU A 451 -2.70 -27.14 28.59
C LEU A 451 -1.94 -27.51 27.30
N ARG A 452 -1.06 -28.52 27.37
CA ARG A 452 -0.33 -29.02 26.19
C ARG A 452 -1.29 -29.78 25.28
N THR A 453 -2.08 -29.07 24.47
CA THR A 453 -3.06 -29.66 23.56
C THR A 453 -2.72 -29.32 22.10
N GLY A 454 -2.30 -30.31 21.33
CA GLY A 454 -2.06 -30.20 19.88
C GLY A 454 -0.98 -29.18 19.49
N ARG A 455 -0.48 -29.25 18.25
CA ARG A 455 0.33 -28.16 17.69
C ARG A 455 -0.65 -27.14 17.10
N LEU A 456 -0.91 -26.05 17.83
CA LEU A 456 -1.44 -24.83 17.19
C LEU A 456 -0.47 -24.38 16.09
N PRO A 457 -0.95 -23.69 15.04
CA PRO A 457 -0.06 -23.05 14.09
C PRO A 457 0.83 -22.05 14.82
N GLU A 458 2.04 -21.85 14.29
CA GLU A 458 3.03 -20.95 14.87
C GLU A 458 2.47 -19.55 15.15
N ARG A 459 1.53 -19.09 14.31
CA ARG A 459 0.82 -17.82 14.43
C ARG A 459 -0.64 -17.97 14.01
N VAL A 460 -1.52 -17.23 14.70
CA VAL A 460 -2.97 -17.17 14.47
C VAL A 460 -3.35 -15.73 14.12
N VAL A 461 -4.02 -15.53 12.98
CA VAL A 461 -4.55 -14.23 12.56
C VAL A 461 -6.01 -14.11 12.99
N VAL A 462 -6.30 -13.20 13.92
CA VAL A 462 -7.67 -12.88 14.33
C VAL A 462 -8.23 -11.81 13.41
N SER A 463 -9.34 -12.08 12.74
CA SER A 463 -10.07 -11.09 11.93
C SER A 463 -11.41 -10.75 12.60
N ASP A 464 -11.77 -9.47 12.57
CA ASP A 464 -13.08 -9.01 13.04
C ASP A 464 -14.07 -8.86 11.87
N THR A 465 -15.33 -9.27 12.07
CA THR A 465 -16.44 -9.08 11.13
C THR A 465 -17.64 -8.36 11.77
N THR A 466 -17.41 -7.59 12.84
CA THR A 466 -18.48 -6.85 13.53
C THR A 466 -19.14 -5.82 12.62
N LEU A 467 -18.37 -5.19 11.73
CA LEU A 467 -18.86 -4.19 10.77
C LEU A 467 -19.53 -4.78 9.53
N ARG A 468 -19.47 -6.11 9.33
CA ARG A 468 -20.11 -6.81 8.21
C ARG A 468 -21.14 -7.81 8.72
N ASP A 469 -20.72 -8.95 9.24
CA ASP A 469 -21.64 -10.00 9.71
C ASP A 469 -22.41 -9.50 10.94
N GLY A 470 -21.74 -8.78 11.83
CA GLY A 470 -22.36 -8.20 13.03
C GLY A 470 -23.55 -7.29 12.71
N GLU A 471 -23.47 -6.52 11.62
CA GLU A 471 -24.56 -5.66 11.17
C GLU A 471 -25.74 -6.44 10.55
N GLN A 472 -25.54 -7.70 10.17
CA GLN A 472 -26.64 -8.56 9.74
C GLN A 472 -27.51 -9.06 10.90
N MET A 473 -27.15 -8.73 12.15
CA MET A 473 -28.03 -8.93 13.29
C MET A 473 -29.36 -8.17 13.08
N PRO A 474 -30.52 -8.81 13.26
CA PRO A 474 -31.81 -8.16 13.06
C PRO A 474 -31.96 -6.88 13.88
N GLY A 475 -32.25 -5.76 13.20
CA GLY A 475 -32.48 -4.45 13.82
C GLY A 475 -31.21 -3.63 14.06
N VAL A 476 -30.03 -4.13 13.70
CA VAL A 476 -28.77 -3.39 13.75
C VAL A 476 -28.51 -2.72 12.41
N ALA A 477 -28.13 -1.44 12.44
CA ALA A 477 -27.63 -0.70 11.28
C ALA A 477 -26.69 0.39 11.80
N PHE A 478 -25.41 0.31 11.45
CA PHE A 478 -24.42 1.27 11.88
C PHE A 478 -24.35 2.42 10.89
N ARG A 479 -24.46 3.64 11.41
CA ARG A 479 -24.21 4.85 10.62
C ARG A 479 -22.74 4.94 10.20
N PRO A 480 -22.40 5.64 9.11
CA PRO A 480 -21.02 5.73 8.62
C PRO A 480 -19.99 6.19 9.66
N ASP A 481 -20.34 7.16 10.51
CA ASP A 481 -19.49 7.63 11.62
C ASP A 481 -19.32 6.59 12.72
N GLN A 482 -20.37 5.83 13.05
CA GLN A 482 -20.29 4.72 14.00
C GLN A 482 -19.40 3.60 13.46
N LYS A 483 -19.50 3.30 12.16
CA LYS A 483 -18.62 2.32 11.51
C LYS A 483 -17.16 2.74 11.58
N LEU A 484 -16.84 4.00 11.30
CA LEU A 484 -15.48 4.53 11.41
C LEU A 484 -14.97 4.53 12.85
N GLU A 485 -15.79 4.92 13.82
CA GLU A 485 -15.43 4.89 15.24
C GLU A 485 -15.12 3.46 15.69
N LEU A 486 -15.99 2.51 15.35
CA LEU A 486 -15.81 1.11 15.70
C LEU A 486 -14.56 0.50 15.02
N ALA A 487 -14.33 0.79 13.74
CA ALA A 487 -13.10 0.40 13.03
C ALA A 487 -11.85 0.95 13.73
N SER A 488 -11.89 2.20 14.17
CA SER A 488 -10.78 2.85 14.89
C SER A 488 -10.50 2.17 16.24
N ARG A 489 -11.55 1.77 16.97
CA ARG A 489 -11.41 1.04 18.24
C ARG A 489 -10.86 -0.37 18.05
N LEU A 490 -11.31 -1.08 17.00
CA LEU A 490 -10.78 -2.39 16.62
C LEU A 490 -9.31 -2.30 16.20
N ALA A 491 -8.92 -1.26 15.46
CA ALA A 491 -7.51 -1.00 15.13
C ALA A 491 -6.68 -0.68 16.39
N ALA A 492 -7.22 0.09 17.34
CA ALA A 492 -6.56 0.37 18.61
C ALA A 492 -6.38 -0.87 19.51
N LEU A 493 -7.31 -1.83 19.43
CA LEU A 493 -7.18 -3.16 20.04
C LEU A 493 -6.04 -3.97 19.40
N GLY A 494 -5.65 -3.65 18.17
CA GLY A 494 -4.59 -4.32 17.41
C GLY A 494 -5.10 -5.38 16.43
N ILE A 495 -6.39 -5.35 16.07
CA ILE A 495 -6.96 -6.33 15.12
C ILE A 495 -6.25 -6.22 13.77
N PRO A 496 -5.61 -7.29 13.26
CA PRO A 496 -4.81 -7.22 12.03
C PRO A 496 -5.66 -7.12 10.76
N MET A 497 -6.93 -7.53 10.80
CA MET A 497 -7.85 -7.45 9.66
C MET A 497 -9.28 -7.22 10.11
N ILE A 498 -9.91 -6.18 9.58
CA ILE A 498 -11.31 -5.82 9.82
C ILE A 498 -12.08 -6.01 8.52
N GLU A 499 -13.10 -6.85 8.54
CA GLU A 499 -14.07 -6.97 7.46
C GLU A 499 -15.14 -5.87 7.64
N ALA A 500 -15.02 -4.82 6.84
CA ALA A 500 -15.70 -3.54 7.04
C ALA A 500 -17.09 -3.44 6.41
N GLY A 501 -17.50 -4.43 5.59
CA GLY A 501 -18.84 -4.45 5.02
C GLY A 501 -18.95 -5.09 3.65
N PHE A 502 -20.10 -4.84 3.00
CA PHE A 502 -20.44 -5.33 1.66
C PHE A 502 -20.79 -4.16 0.72
N PRO A 503 -19.81 -3.60 -0.02
CA PRO A 503 -19.93 -2.34 -0.75
C PRO A 503 -21.11 -2.24 -1.74
N VAL A 504 -21.59 -3.37 -2.28
CA VAL A 504 -22.70 -3.37 -3.26
C VAL A 504 -24.07 -3.11 -2.62
N VAL A 505 -24.19 -3.21 -1.29
CA VAL A 505 -25.47 -3.09 -0.57
C VAL A 505 -26.08 -1.71 -0.77
N SER A 506 -25.29 -0.65 -0.66
CA SER A 506 -25.75 0.73 -0.89
C SER A 506 -24.59 1.69 -1.14
N GLU A 507 -24.88 2.87 -1.68
CA GLU A 507 -23.87 3.94 -1.81
C GLU A 507 -23.38 4.44 -0.45
N GLU A 508 -24.25 4.45 0.57
CA GLU A 508 -23.91 4.82 1.95
C GLU A 508 -22.92 3.81 2.55
N GLU A 509 -23.12 2.51 2.31
CA GLU A 509 -22.21 1.46 2.72
C GLU A 509 -20.83 1.62 2.07
N SER A 510 -20.81 1.84 0.75
CA SER A 510 -19.58 2.12 0.00
C SER A 510 -18.88 3.40 0.49
N ALA A 511 -19.63 4.44 0.88
CA ALA A 511 -19.07 5.66 1.44
C ALA A 511 -18.49 5.46 2.84
N ALA A 512 -19.17 4.70 3.71
CA ALA A 512 -18.68 4.35 5.05
C ALA A 512 -17.36 3.56 4.97
N ILE A 513 -17.30 2.56 4.08
CA ILE A 513 -16.08 1.77 3.86
C ILE A 513 -14.94 2.65 3.34
N ARG A 514 -15.21 3.55 2.37
CA ARG A 514 -14.20 4.51 1.90
C ARG A 514 -13.70 5.40 3.02
N ALA A 515 -14.58 5.90 3.88
CA ALA A 515 -14.18 6.69 5.03
C ALA A 515 -13.28 5.90 6.00
N ILE A 516 -13.54 4.60 6.20
CA ILE A 516 -12.66 3.72 7.00
C ILE A 516 -11.29 3.54 6.33
N VAL A 517 -11.27 3.34 5.01
CA VAL A 517 -10.02 3.22 4.23
C VAL A 517 -9.21 4.52 4.28
N ASP A 518 -9.88 5.65 4.06
CA ASP A 518 -9.30 7.00 4.07
C ASP A 518 -8.83 7.45 5.47
N ALA A 519 -9.38 6.87 6.53
CA ALA A 519 -8.90 7.05 7.89
C ALA A 519 -7.58 6.35 8.17
N GLU A 520 -7.11 5.51 7.24
CA GLU A 520 -5.71 5.09 7.19
C GLU A 520 -5.24 4.33 8.45
N LEU A 521 -6.19 3.60 9.07
CA LEU A 521 -6.02 2.87 10.33
C LEU A 521 -4.90 1.81 10.25
N ASP A 522 -4.31 1.48 11.42
CA ASP A 522 -3.27 0.46 11.56
C ASP A 522 -3.84 -0.98 11.50
N THR A 523 -4.52 -1.30 10.40
CA THR A 523 -5.19 -2.60 10.16
C THR A 523 -5.50 -2.79 8.68
N VAL A 524 -5.74 -4.03 8.24
CA VAL A 524 -6.22 -4.30 6.88
C VAL A 524 -7.73 -4.26 6.81
N ILE A 525 -8.21 -3.38 5.94
CA ILE A 525 -9.63 -3.29 5.61
C ILE A 525 -9.97 -4.30 4.51
N GLN A 526 -10.74 -5.32 4.87
CA GLN A 526 -11.33 -6.30 3.97
C GLN A 526 -12.80 -5.96 3.70
N VAL A 527 -13.27 -6.27 2.49
CA VAL A 527 -14.70 -6.23 2.13
C VAL A 527 -15.10 -7.53 1.48
N ILE A 528 -16.39 -7.86 1.51
CA ILE A 528 -16.91 -9.04 0.80
C ILE A 528 -17.47 -8.68 -0.57
N ALA A 529 -17.43 -9.63 -1.50
CA ALA A 529 -18.08 -9.53 -2.81
C ALA A 529 -18.59 -10.91 -3.26
N ARG A 530 -19.78 -10.96 -3.88
CA ARG A 530 -20.18 -12.15 -4.64
C ARG A 530 -19.33 -12.23 -5.93
N PRO A 531 -19.17 -13.40 -6.57
CA PRO A 531 -18.44 -13.53 -7.83
C PRO A 531 -19.24 -13.02 -9.05
N ALA A 532 -19.79 -11.82 -8.91
CA ALA A 532 -20.46 -11.04 -9.94
C ALA A 532 -19.64 -9.78 -10.22
N ASP A 533 -19.52 -9.39 -11.49
CA ASP A 533 -18.63 -8.29 -11.88
C ASP A 533 -19.00 -6.97 -11.19
N ALA A 534 -20.29 -6.68 -11.02
CA ALA A 534 -20.76 -5.47 -10.34
C ALA A 534 -20.35 -5.42 -8.85
N ASP A 535 -20.41 -6.56 -8.17
CA ASP A 535 -20.03 -6.68 -6.75
C ASP A 535 -18.52 -6.54 -6.57
N VAL A 536 -17.75 -7.21 -7.41
CA VAL A 536 -16.28 -7.11 -7.40
C VAL A 536 -15.87 -5.68 -7.74
N ASP A 537 -16.52 -5.05 -8.72
CA ASP A 537 -16.26 -3.66 -9.05
C ASP A 537 -16.58 -2.73 -7.88
N ALA A 538 -17.73 -2.89 -7.22
CA ALA A 538 -18.06 -2.10 -6.03
C ALA A 538 -17.02 -2.27 -4.91
N ALA A 539 -16.52 -3.51 -4.72
CA ALA A 539 -15.45 -3.81 -3.76
C ALA A 539 -14.11 -3.16 -4.14
N LEU A 540 -13.76 -3.10 -5.43
CA LEU A 540 -12.54 -2.44 -5.88
C LEU A 540 -12.64 -0.91 -5.77
N HIS A 541 -13.81 -0.34 -6.06
CA HIS A 541 -14.06 1.11 -5.96
C HIS A 541 -14.12 1.63 -4.51
N SER A 542 -14.34 0.75 -3.53
CA SER A 542 -14.32 1.14 -2.11
C SER A 542 -12.91 1.46 -1.58
N GLY A 543 -11.86 1.12 -2.35
CA GLY A 543 -10.48 1.31 -1.95
C GLY A 543 -9.95 0.25 -0.95
N ALA A 544 -10.77 -0.75 -0.61
CA ALA A 544 -10.40 -1.80 0.32
C ALA A 544 -9.09 -2.50 -0.07
N HIS A 545 -8.35 -2.93 0.95
CA HIS A 545 -7.05 -3.56 0.80
C HIS A 545 -7.16 -5.03 0.40
N SER A 546 -8.19 -5.71 0.91
CA SER A 546 -8.51 -7.12 0.68
C SER A 546 -9.97 -7.26 0.22
N VAL A 547 -10.22 -8.18 -0.70
CA VAL A 547 -11.58 -8.56 -1.13
C VAL A 547 -11.78 -10.05 -0.90
N ALA A 548 -12.75 -10.38 -0.05
CA ALA A 548 -13.21 -11.74 0.15
C ALA A 548 -14.34 -12.07 -0.82
N VAL A 549 -14.01 -12.83 -1.86
CA VAL A 549 -14.98 -13.39 -2.80
C VAL A 549 -15.66 -14.58 -2.13
N PHE A 550 -16.97 -14.53 -1.96
CA PHE A 550 -17.73 -15.60 -1.31
C PHE A 550 -18.84 -16.16 -2.18
N ILE A 551 -19.08 -17.46 -2.09
CA ILE A 551 -20.18 -18.16 -2.77
C ILE A 551 -20.49 -19.48 -2.07
N GLY A 552 -21.77 -19.88 -2.06
CA GLY A 552 -22.22 -21.14 -1.49
C GLY A 552 -21.72 -22.35 -2.26
N THR A 553 -21.07 -23.28 -1.55
CA THR A 553 -20.47 -24.49 -2.15
C THR A 553 -21.26 -25.76 -1.88
N SER A 554 -22.14 -25.78 -0.89
CA SER A 554 -22.89 -27.00 -0.55
C SER A 554 -23.87 -27.41 -1.63
N GLU A 555 -24.22 -28.70 -1.68
CA GLU A 555 -25.19 -29.24 -2.63
C GLU A 555 -26.52 -28.48 -2.58
N SER A 556 -26.98 -28.12 -1.38
CA SER A 556 -28.18 -27.31 -1.18
C SER A 556 -28.04 -25.92 -1.80
N HIS A 557 -26.89 -25.26 -1.63
CA HIS A 557 -26.63 -23.95 -2.24
C HIS A 557 -26.57 -24.03 -3.77
N LEU A 558 -25.86 -25.03 -4.32
CA LEU A 558 -25.73 -25.20 -5.76
C LEU A 558 -27.08 -25.52 -6.42
N ARG A 559 -27.89 -26.39 -5.83
CA ARG A 559 -29.19 -26.79 -6.39
C ARG A 559 -30.28 -25.75 -6.20
N HIS A 560 -30.42 -25.21 -4.98
CA HIS A 560 -31.61 -24.42 -4.62
C HIS A 560 -31.37 -22.91 -4.68
N LYS A 561 -30.19 -22.43 -4.28
CA LYS A 561 -29.86 -20.99 -4.23
C LYS A 561 -29.30 -20.49 -5.55
N LEU A 562 -28.27 -21.16 -6.06
CA LEU A 562 -27.48 -20.68 -7.21
C LEU A 562 -27.96 -21.27 -8.54
N ARG A 563 -28.49 -22.50 -8.53
CA ARG A 563 -28.91 -23.26 -9.71
C ARG A 563 -27.78 -23.40 -10.74
N ILE A 564 -26.60 -23.80 -10.27
CA ILE A 564 -25.39 -24.00 -11.08
C ILE A 564 -24.74 -25.35 -10.75
N ASP A 565 -23.90 -25.84 -11.67
CA ASP A 565 -23.03 -27.00 -11.45
C ASP A 565 -21.65 -26.60 -10.90
N LEU A 566 -20.82 -27.60 -10.59
CA LEU A 566 -19.47 -27.40 -10.05
C LEU A 566 -18.55 -26.67 -11.03
N ASP A 567 -18.65 -26.97 -12.33
CA ASP A 567 -17.79 -26.33 -13.33
C ASP A 567 -18.11 -24.83 -13.46
N GLU A 568 -19.39 -24.46 -13.43
CA GLU A 568 -19.82 -23.07 -13.40
C GLU A 568 -19.42 -22.36 -12.10
N LEU A 569 -19.52 -23.04 -10.96
CA LEU A 569 -19.03 -22.53 -9.68
C LEU A 569 -17.53 -22.19 -9.78
N LYS A 570 -16.70 -23.13 -10.23
CA LYS A 570 -15.25 -22.95 -10.40
C LYS A 570 -14.93 -21.80 -11.37
N ARG A 571 -15.65 -21.70 -12.49
CA ARG A 571 -15.47 -20.58 -13.46
C ARG A 571 -15.78 -19.22 -12.84
N ARG A 572 -16.83 -19.11 -12.02
CA ARG A 572 -17.17 -17.84 -11.34
C ARG A 572 -16.11 -17.45 -10.31
N VAL A 573 -15.61 -18.42 -9.55
CA VAL A 573 -14.52 -18.22 -8.59
C VAL A 573 -13.25 -17.75 -9.31
N ASP A 574 -12.82 -18.46 -10.36
CA ASP A 574 -11.62 -18.11 -11.13
C ASP A 574 -11.70 -16.69 -11.68
N ARG A 575 -12.81 -16.34 -12.34
CA ARG A 575 -13.01 -15.00 -12.90
C ARG A 575 -12.94 -13.90 -11.85
N ALA A 576 -13.63 -14.08 -10.72
CA ALA A 576 -13.70 -13.07 -9.67
C ALA A 576 -12.36 -12.89 -8.95
N VAL A 577 -11.70 -13.99 -8.57
CA VAL A 577 -10.39 -13.97 -7.91
C VAL A 577 -9.34 -13.32 -8.82
N ARG A 578 -9.26 -13.73 -10.10
CA ARG A 578 -8.33 -13.09 -11.06
C ARG A 578 -8.58 -11.61 -11.22
N ARG A 579 -9.84 -11.16 -11.21
CA ARG A 579 -10.18 -9.73 -11.30
C ARG A 579 -9.69 -8.95 -10.08
N VAL A 580 -9.89 -9.47 -8.87
CA VAL A 580 -9.36 -8.86 -7.64
C VAL A 580 -7.83 -8.78 -7.69
N LYS A 581 -7.15 -9.86 -8.11
CA LYS A 581 -5.69 -9.90 -8.24
C LYS A 581 -5.16 -8.96 -9.31
N ALA A 582 -5.84 -8.86 -10.46
CA ALA A 582 -5.48 -7.94 -11.53
C ALA A 582 -5.58 -6.46 -11.10
N ALA A 583 -6.45 -6.16 -10.14
CA ALA A 583 -6.55 -4.84 -9.52
C ALA A 583 -5.49 -4.59 -8.42
N GLY A 584 -4.59 -5.54 -8.16
CA GLY A 584 -3.51 -5.41 -7.18
C GLY A 584 -3.98 -5.48 -5.72
N ARG A 585 -5.14 -6.08 -5.44
CA ARG A 585 -5.67 -6.27 -4.09
C ARG A 585 -5.38 -7.67 -3.57
N GLN A 586 -5.41 -7.84 -2.24
CA GLN A 586 -5.43 -9.17 -1.64
C GLN A 586 -6.75 -9.85 -1.99
N ALA A 587 -6.70 -11.09 -2.50
CA ALA A 587 -7.89 -11.88 -2.82
C ALA A 587 -8.03 -13.02 -1.82
N VAL A 588 -9.16 -13.05 -1.11
CA VAL A 588 -9.55 -14.16 -0.25
C VAL A 588 -10.71 -14.87 -0.92
N PHE A 589 -10.71 -16.20 -0.94
CA PHE A 589 -11.88 -16.96 -1.36
C PHE A 589 -12.54 -17.64 -0.15
N ALA A 590 -13.80 -17.32 0.11
CA ALA A 590 -14.56 -17.85 1.23
C ALA A 590 -15.68 -18.80 0.73
N ALA A 591 -15.60 -20.07 1.12
CA ALA A 591 -16.65 -21.05 0.84
C ALA A 591 -17.79 -20.90 1.86
N GLU A 592 -18.95 -20.42 1.39
CA GLU A 592 -20.17 -20.37 2.19
C GLU A 592 -20.75 -21.78 2.31
N ASP A 593 -21.16 -22.14 3.52
CA ASP A 593 -21.74 -23.44 3.87
C ASP A 593 -20.76 -24.63 3.67
N ALA A 594 -19.48 -24.39 3.90
CA ALA A 594 -18.40 -25.35 3.72
C ALA A 594 -18.56 -26.61 4.57
N THR A 595 -19.11 -26.48 5.79
CA THR A 595 -19.31 -27.59 6.73
C THR A 595 -20.39 -28.60 6.31
N ARG A 596 -21.19 -28.25 5.29
CA ARG A 596 -22.17 -29.14 4.64
C ARG A 596 -21.83 -29.43 3.18
N THR A 597 -20.66 -29.01 2.73
CA THR A 597 -20.18 -29.27 1.37
C THR A 597 -19.49 -30.63 1.34
N ASP A 598 -19.71 -31.39 0.27
CA ASP A 598 -18.93 -32.61 0.03
C ASP A 598 -17.44 -32.25 0.01
N PRO A 599 -16.58 -32.92 0.80
CA PRO A 599 -15.19 -32.51 0.93
C PRO A 599 -14.40 -32.50 -0.39
N ASP A 600 -14.72 -33.39 -1.34
CA ASP A 600 -14.02 -33.42 -2.64
C ASP A 600 -14.46 -32.23 -3.51
N VAL A 601 -15.74 -31.84 -3.43
CA VAL A 601 -16.24 -30.61 -4.05
C VAL A 601 -15.57 -29.38 -3.43
N LEU A 602 -15.45 -29.34 -2.11
CA LEU A 602 -14.81 -28.23 -1.40
C LEU A 602 -13.35 -28.06 -1.82
N THR A 603 -12.58 -29.15 -1.83
CA THR A 603 -11.18 -29.16 -2.30
C THR A 603 -11.07 -28.68 -3.74
N ALA A 604 -11.91 -29.19 -4.65
CA ALA A 604 -11.86 -28.81 -6.07
C ALA A 604 -12.14 -27.32 -6.32
N VAL A 605 -12.93 -26.67 -5.46
CA VAL A 605 -13.21 -25.24 -5.54
C VAL A 605 -12.07 -24.42 -4.94
N TYR A 606 -11.47 -24.88 -3.84
CA TYR A 606 -10.28 -24.23 -3.26
C TYR A 606 -9.07 -24.31 -4.18
N GLU A 607 -8.85 -25.43 -4.87
CA GLU A 607 -7.82 -25.55 -5.91
C GLU A 607 -8.06 -24.53 -7.03
N ALA A 608 -9.30 -24.39 -7.51
CA ALA A 608 -9.62 -23.38 -8.52
C ALA A 608 -9.37 -21.94 -8.04
N ALA A 609 -9.65 -21.65 -6.77
CA ALA A 609 -9.33 -20.35 -6.17
C ALA A 609 -7.81 -20.12 -6.09
N ALA A 610 -7.05 -21.15 -5.71
CA ALA A 610 -5.59 -21.09 -5.64
C ALA A 610 -4.97 -20.88 -7.04
N ASP A 611 -5.43 -21.62 -8.05
CA ASP A 611 -4.99 -21.48 -9.45
C ASP A 611 -5.33 -20.11 -10.06
N ALA A 612 -6.40 -19.48 -9.56
CA ALA A 612 -6.80 -18.13 -9.90
C ALA A 612 -5.94 -17.05 -9.21
N GLY A 613 -5.15 -17.44 -8.21
CA GLY A 613 -4.21 -16.58 -7.49
C GLY A 613 -4.73 -16.05 -6.16
N ALA A 614 -5.67 -16.74 -5.50
CA ALA A 614 -6.09 -16.39 -4.14
C ALA A 614 -4.91 -16.39 -3.16
N ASP A 615 -4.90 -15.44 -2.22
CA ASP A 615 -3.85 -15.29 -1.20
C ASP A 615 -4.18 -16.04 0.09
N ALA A 616 -5.48 -16.27 0.35
CA ALA A 616 -5.98 -17.01 1.50
C ALA A 616 -7.37 -17.59 1.22
N LEU A 617 -7.77 -18.55 2.04
CA LEU A 617 -9.04 -19.25 1.97
C LEU A 617 -9.87 -19.01 3.24
N GLY A 618 -11.19 -19.06 3.11
CA GLY A 618 -12.15 -18.96 4.21
C GLY A 618 -13.09 -20.15 4.22
N LEU A 619 -13.25 -20.79 5.38
CA LEU A 619 -14.17 -21.91 5.61
C LEU A 619 -15.28 -21.47 6.56
N ALA A 620 -16.52 -21.39 6.06
CA ALA A 620 -17.66 -20.95 6.86
C ALA A 620 -18.55 -22.12 7.33
N ASP A 621 -18.77 -22.21 8.64
CA ASP A 621 -19.89 -22.95 9.24
C ASP A 621 -21.16 -22.08 9.23
N THR A 622 -21.69 -21.83 8.04
CA THR A 622 -22.79 -20.87 7.81
C THR A 622 -24.04 -21.21 8.59
N ALA A 623 -24.33 -22.49 8.78
CA ALA A 623 -25.51 -22.97 9.51
C ALA A 623 -25.28 -23.13 11.03
N GLY A 624 -24.02 -22.98 11.51
CA GLY A 624 -23.68 -23.12 12.93
C GLY A 624 -23.91 -24.54 13.48
N ILE A 625 -23.75 -25.57 12.64
CA ILE A 625 -24.06 -26.96 13.00
C ILE A 625 -22.82 -27.84 13.19
N ALA A 626 -21.63 -27.34 12.86
CA ALA A 626 -20.43 -28.15 12.96
C ALA A 626 -20.16 -28.55 14.41
N GLN A 627 -19.53 -29.69 14.58
CA GLN A 627 -19.02 -30.15 15.88
C GLN A 627 -17.50 -29.96 15.91
N PRO A 628 -16.88 -29.70 17.07
CA PRO A 628 -15.46 -29.37 17.14
C PRO A 628 -14.55 -30.41 16.46
N TRP A 629 -14.83 -31.71 16.67
CA TRP A 629 -14.07 -32.80 16.03
C TRP A 629 -14.25 -32.81 14.50
N THR A 630 -15.48 -32.66 14.00
CA THR A 630 -15.73 -32.59 12.54
C THR A 630 -15.10 -31.35 11.89
N MET A 631 -15.08 -30.22 12.60
CA MET A 631 -14.44 -28.99 12.12
C MET A 631 -12.93 -29.19 11.99
N ARG A 632 -12.31 -29.80 13.00
CA ARG A 632 -10.88 -30.13 12.97
C ARG A 632 -10.53 -31.06 11.81
N GLU A 633 -11.26 -32.17 11.67
CA GLU A 633 -11.04 -33.15 10.60
C GLU A 633 -11.19 -32.52 9.21
N LEU A 634 -12.21 -31.66 9.03
CA LEU A 634 -12.43 -30.95 7.76
C LEU A 634 -11.27 -29.99 7.45
N VAL A 635 -10.80 -29.23 8.43
CA VAL A 635 -9.67 -28.31 8.25
C VAL A 635 -8.37 -29.07 7.95
N GLU A 636 -8.10 -30.18 8.64
CA GLU A 636 -6.92 -31.03 8.38
C GLU A 636 -6.94 -31.53 6.92
N ARG A 637 -8.08 -32.06 6.46
CA ARG A 637 -8.24 -32.55 5.07
C ARG A 637 -8.07 -31.44 4.02
N VAL A 638 -8.61 -30.25 4.27
CA VAL A 638 -8.44 -29.10 3.36
C VAL A 638 -6.98 -28.65 3.34
N GLY A 639 -6.32 -28.59 4.49
CA GLY A 639 -4.91 -28.18 4.60
C GLY A 639 -3.94 -29.16 3.92
N GLU A 640 -4.25 -30.45 3.89
CA GLU A 640 -3.50 -31.46 3.11
C GLU A 640 -3.59 -31.23 1.59
N SER A 641 -4.73 -30.71 1.13
CA SER A 641 -5.02 -30.54 -0.30
C SER A 641 -4.60 -29.18 -0.85
N CYS A 642 -4.66 -28.12 -0.04
CA CYS A 642 -4.34 -26.76 -0.47
C CYS A 642 -3.40 -26.05 0.53
N PRO A 643 -2.18 -25.64 0.12
CA PRO A 643 -1.19 -25.05 1.01
C PRO A 643 -1.44 -23.55 1.33
N LEU A 644 -2.56 -22.97 0.91
CA LEU A 644 -2.88 -21.58 1.19
C LEU A 644 -3.32 -21.39 2.65
N PRO A 645 -3.02 -20.22 3.27
CA PRO A 645 -3.52 -19.89 4.60
C PRO A 645 -5.05 -19.99 4.67
N LEU A 646 -5.56 -20.71 5.65
CA LEU A 646 -7.00 -20.91 5.85
C LEU A 646 -7.47 -20.19 7.11
N ALA A 647 -8.61 -19.50 7.02
CA ALA A 647 -9.34 -18.93 8.14
C ALA A 647 -10.71 -19.60 8.32
N VAL A 648 -11.11 -19.83 9.57
CA VAL A 648 -12.44 -20.37 9.90
C VAL A 648 -13.41 -19.27 10.34
N HIS A 649 -14.67 -19.37 9.93
CA HIS A 649 -15.78 -18.50 10.31
C HIS A 649 -16.93 -19.37 10.83
N CYS A 650 -17.25 -19.26 12.13
CA CYS A 650 -18.22 -20.14 12.77
C CYS A 650 -19.44 -19.37 13.29
N HIS A 651 -20.64 -19.77 12.87
CA HIS A 651 -21.88 -19.32 13.48
C HIS A 651 -22.22 -20.10 14.76
N ASN A 652 -23.06 -19.50 15.60
CA ASN A 652 -23.28 -19.95 16.97
C ASN A 652 -24.67 -20.55 17.25
N ASP A 653 -25.36 -21.04 16.21
CA ASP A 653 -26.74 -21.58 16.31
C ASP A 653 -26.87 -22.70 17.37
N LEU A 654 -25.83 -23.52 17.58
CA LEU A 654 -25.77 -24.56 18.61
C LEU A 654 -24.91 -24.20 19.84
N GLY A 655 -24.45 -22.96 19.97
CA GLY A 655 -23.56 -22.55 21.06
C GLY A 655 -22.12 -23.07 20.93
N LEU A 656 -21.72 -23.52 19.74
CA LEU A 656 -20.43 -24.18 19.50
C LEU A 656 -19.41 -23.31 18.73
N ALA A 657 -19.72 -22.05 18.41
CA ALA A 657 -18.87 -21.23 17.54
C ALA A 657 -17.43 -21.07 18.07
N THR A 658 -17.27 -20.71 19.35
CA THR A 658 -15.95 -20.58 20.00
C THR A 658 -15.18 -21.91 19.96
N ALA A 659 -15.85 -23.03 20.28
CA ALA A 659 -15.22 -24.35 20.29
C ALA A 659 -14.81 -24.81 18.89
N ASN A 660 -15.66 -24.58 17.88
CA ASN A 660 -15.39 -24.90 16.48
C ASN A 660 -14.25 -24.05 15.93
N SER A 661 -14.21 -22.76 16.24
CA SER A 661 -13.11 -21.88 15.85
C SER A 661 -11.75 -22.36 16.40
N LEU A 662 -11.68 -22.71 17.68
CA LEU A 662 -10.47 -23.26 18.28
C LEU A 662 -10.09 -24.63 17.69
N ALA A 663 -11.08 -25.48 17.41
CA ALA A 663 -10.84 -26.78 16.79
C ALA A 663 -10.33 -26.67 15.35
N GLY A 664 -10.81 -25.68 14.59
CA GLY A 664 -10.28 -25.35 13.27
C GLY A 664 -8.81 -24.92 13.33
N LEU A 665 -8.45 -24.07 14.31
CA LEU A 665 -7.04 -23.72 14.54
C LEU A 665 -6.18 -24.93 14.90
N LEU A 666 -6.69 -25.85 15.72
CA LEU A 666 -6.02 -27.12 16.04
C LEU A 666 -5.88 -28.06 14.84
N GLY A 667 -6.76 -27.93 13.83
CA GLY A 667 -6.67 -28.65 12.57
C GLY A 667 -5.67 -28.04 11.58
N GLY A 668 -5.06 -26.90 11.91
CA GLY A 668 -4.05 -26.23 11.08
C GLY A 668 -4.52 -24.95 10.39
N ALA A 669 -5.76 -24.48 10.62
CA ALA A 669 -6.16 -23.15 10.17
C ALA A 669 -5.27 -22.08 10.81
N SER A 670 -4.79 -21.14 10.02
CA SER A 670 -3.92 -20.04 10.46
C SER A 670 -4.68 -18.77 10.82
N GLY A 671 -6.00 -18.75 10.65
CA GLY A 671 -6.84 -17.60 10.94
C GLY A 671 -8.20 -17.96 11.53
N VAL A 672 -8.81 -17.00 12.20
CA VAL A 672 -10.15 -17.12 12.79
C VAL A 672 -10.89 -15.80 12.62
N GLN A 673 -12.13 -15.86 12.14
CA GLN A 673 -13.03 -14.71 12.02
C GLN A 673 -13.99 -14.70 13.22
N CYS A 674 -14.08 -13.55 13.88
CA CYS A 674 -14.89 -13.34 15.08
C CYS A 674 -15.68 -12.04 14.98
N SER A 675 -16.65 -11.84 15.87
CA SER A 675 -17.31 -10.55 16.07
C SER A 675 -17.35 -10.19 17.56
N VAL A 676 -17.25 -8.91 17.89
CA VAL A 676 -17.40 -8.39 19.26
C VAL A 676 -18.77 -8.82 19.81
N LEU A 677 -18.79 -9.41 21.02
CA LEU A 677 -20.01 -10.02 21.60
C LEU A 677 -20.61 -11.17 20.79
N GLY A 678 -19.95 -11.59 19.71
CA GLY A 678 -20.46 -12.60 18.79
C GLY A 678 -21.69 -12.15 18.01
N ILE A 679 -21.91 -10.86 17.81
CA ILE A 679 -23.09 -10.41 17.06
C ILE A 679 -23.03 -10.87 15.59
N GLY A 680 -24.21 -11.06 15.00
CA GLY A 680 -24.39 -11.33 13.57
C GLY A 680 -25.71 -12.02 13.26
N GLU A 681 -25.79 -12.68 12.11
CA GLU A 681 -27.00 -13.41 11.71
C GLU A 681 -27.47 -14.42 12.77
N ARG A 682 -28.79 -14.45 13.05
CA ARG A 682 -29.46 -15.39 13.97
C ARG A 682 -28.86 -15.38 15.39
N ALA A 683 -28.16 -16.46 15.78
CA ALA A 683 -27.47 -16.60 17.07
C ALA A 683 -26.05 -16.00 17.04
N GLY A 684 -25.64 -15.45 15.90
CA GLY A 684 -24.40 -14.71 15.74
C GLY A 684 -23.18 -15.58 15.42
N ASN A 685 -22.01 -15.00 15.68
CA ASN A 685 -20.68 -15.50 15.34
C ASN A 685 -19.90 -15.94 16.58
N ALA A 686 -18.70 -16.49 16.40
CA ALA A 686 -17.75 -16.68 17.49
C ALA A 686 -17.42 -15.34 18.17
N PRO A 687 -17.65 -15.19 19.50
CA PRO A 687 -17.34 -13.95 20.21
C PRO A 687 -15.83 -13.69 20.27
N LEU A 688 -15.41 -12.51 19.80
CA LEU A 688 -14.02 -12.08 19.70
C LEU A 688 -13.28 -12.22 21.04
N GLU A 689 -13.86 -11.66 22.10
CA GLU A 689 -13.29 -11.68 23.44
C GLU A 689 -13.07 -13.11 23.98
N GLN A 690 -13.96 -14.04 23.64
CA GLN A 690 -13.87 -15.43 24.11
C GLN A 690 -12.77 -16.19 23.39
N VAL A 691 -12.70 -16.08 22.07
CA VAL A 691 -11.67 -16.76 21.26
C VAL A 691 -10.28 -16.23 21.62
N VAL A 692 -10.13 -14.90 21.73
CA VAL A 692 -8.85 -14.27 22.08
C VAL A 692 -8.36 -14.72 23.45
N ILE A 693 -9.22 -14.70 24.47
CA ILE A 693 -8.81 -15.12 25.82
C ILE A 693 -8.60 -16.64 25.93
N ALA A 694 -9.33 -17.46 25.18
CA ALA A 694 -9.02 -18.88 25.11
C ALA A 694 -7.61 -19.13 24.55
N LEU A 695 -7.21 -18.43 23.49
CA LEU A 695 -5.86 -18.51 22.93
C LEU A 695 -4.80 -18.06 23.94
N GLU A 696 -4.97 -16.88 24.53
CA GLU A 696 -3.99 -16.28 25.46
C GLU A 696 -3.87 -17.07 26.77
N ALA A 697 -5.00 -17.32 27.45
CA ALA A 697 -5.01 -17.83 28.81
C ALA A 697 -5.05 -19.36 28.91
N ALA A 698 -5.77 -20.04 28.00
CA ALA A 698 -5.90 -21.50 28.08
C ALA A 698 -4.86 -22.23 27.22
N MET A 699 -4.52 -21.69 26.05
CA MET A 699 -3.62 -22.31 25.08
C MET A 699 -2.19 -21.73 25.09
N GLY A 700 -1.95 -20.65 25.84
CA GLY A 700 -0.63 -20.01 25.95
C GLY A 700 -0.14 -19.39 24.62
N HIS A 701 -1.07 -19.08 23.72
CA HIS A 701 -0.81 -18.55 22.38
C HIS A 701 -1.08 -17.06 22.34
N SER A 702 -0.01 -16.26 22.19
CA SER A 702 -0.15 -14.81 22.15
C SER A 702 -0.74 -14.34 20.83
N THR A 703 -1.79 -13.54 20.93
CA THR A 703 -2.51 -12.90 19.83
C THR A 703 -1.91 -11.54 19.46
N GLY A 704 -1.15 -10.93 20.38
CA GLY A 704 -0.59 -9.58 20.21
C GLY A 704 -1.61 -8.45 20.37
N LEU A 705 -2.84 -8.75 20.81
CA LEU A 705 -3.91 -7.78 21.02
C LEU A 705 -3.79 -7.08 22.37
N ASN A 706 -4.28 -5.84 22.45
CA ASN A 706 -4.37 -5.08 23.69
C ASN A 706 -5.59 -5.51 24.52
N LEU A 707 -5.47 -6.64 25.21
CA LEU A 707 -6.56 -7.31 25.93
C LEU A 707 -7.38 -6.43 26.89
N PRO A 708 -6.80 -5.45 27.62
CA PRO A 708 -7.56 -4.48 28.41
C PRO A 708 -8.62 -3.67 27.66
N LEU A 709 -8.55 -3.59 26.33
CA LEU A 709 -9.52 -2.87 25.50
C LEU A 709 -10.75 -3.72 25.11
N LEU A 710 -10.76 -5.02 25.41
CA LEU A 710 -11.88 -5.92 25.05
C LEU A 710 -13.20 -5.51 25.70
N GLU A 711 -13.23 -5.24 27.00
CA GLU A 711 -14.46 -4.88 27.72
C GLU A 711 -14.99 -3.48 27.36
N PRO A 712 -14.14 -2.43 27.26
CA PRO A 712 -14.58 -1.15 26.73
C PRO A 712 -15.17 -1.22 25.32
N LEU A 713 -14.57 -2.02 24.44
CA LEU A 713 -15.07 -2.25 23.08
C LEU A 713 -16.43 -2.97 23.09
N ALA A 714 -16.56 -4.06 23.86
CA ALA A 714 -17.81 -4.80 24.01
C ALA A 714 -18.95 -3.90 24.54
N ARG A 715 -18.67 -3.07 25.56
CA ARG A 715 -19.65 -2.11 26.08
C ARG A 715 -20.07 -1.08 25.03
N HIS A 716 -19.12 -0.60 24.22
CA HIS A 716 -19.43 0.35 23.15
C HIS A 716 -20.33 -0.27 22.08
N VAL A 717 -20.00 -1.49 21.62
CA VAL A 717 -20.83 -2.22 20.65
C VAL A 717 -22.23 -2.49 21.19
N ALA A 718 -22.35 -2.95 22.45
CA ALA A 718 -23.66 -3.13 23.10
C ALA A 718 -24.48 -1.83 23.08
N GLY A 719 -23.86 -0.70 23.40
CA GLY A 719 -24.52 0.61 23.35
C GLY A 719 -24.98 1.02 21.95
N LEU A 720 -24.20 0.72 20.91
CA LEU A 720 -24.55 1.03 19.51
C LEU A 720 -25.76 0.21 19.04
N ILE A 721 -25.88 -1.04 19.46
CA ILE A 721 -27.02 -1.91 19.11
C ILE A 721 -28.22 -1.73 20.04
N GLY A 722 -28.14 -0.81 21.01
CA GLY A 722 -29.23 -0.53 21.95
C GLY A 722 -29.41 -1.59 23.05
N ASP A 723 -28.39 -2.40 23.31
CA ASP A 723 -28.40 -3.48 24.30
C ASP A 723 -27.38 -3.25 25.43
N ARG A 724 -27.25 -4.20 26.35
CA ARG A 724 -26.25 -4.24 27.41
C ARG A 724 -25.46 -5.54 27.32
N VAL A 725 -24.18 -5.48 27.67
CA VAL A 725 -23.39 -6.70 27.84
C VAL A 725 -24.05 -7.57 28.91
N PRO A 726 -24.43 -8.83 28.60
CA PRO A 726 -25.01 -9.73 29.58
C PRO A 726 -24.09 -9.86 30.79
N ALA A 727 -24.65 -9.77 32.00
CA ALA A 727 -23.83 -9.76 33.22
C ALA A 727 -22.98 -11.03 33.34
N TYR A 728 -23.49 -12.16 32.84
CA TYR A 728 -22.82 -13.46 32.83
C TYR A 728 -22.00 -13.74 31.54
N ALA A 729 -21.87 -12.77 30.63
CA ALA A 729 -21.06 -12.95 29.43
C ALA A 729 -19.60 -13.29 29.83
N PRO A 730 -18.99 -14.33 29.25
CA PRO A 730 -17.59 -14.65 29.52
C PRO A 730 -16.68 -13.46 29.19
N VAL A 731 -15.60 -13.30 29.95
CA VAL A 731 -14.59 -12.23 29.81
C VAL A 731 -15.10 -10.83 30.15
N VAL A 732 -16.12 -10.33 29.44
CA VAL A 732 -16.56 -8.93 29.47
C VAL A 732 -17.77 -8.68 30.37
N GLY A 733 -18.47 -9.74 30.80
CA GLY A 733 -19.65 -9.62 31.66
C GLY A 733 -19.33 -9.10 33.06
N ALA A 734 -20.26 -8.35 33.63
CA ALA A 734 -20.12 -7.74 34.97
C ALA A 734 -19.81 -8.77 36.08
N HIS A 735 -20.26 -10.03 35.92
CA HIS A 735 -20.09 -11.12 36.87
C HIS A 735 -18.87 -12.03 36.57
N ALA A 736 -18.13 -11.79 35.48
CA ALA A 736 -17.04 -12.68 35.05
C ALA A 736 -15.93 -12.88 36.10
N PHE A 737 -15.75 -11.92 37.01
CA PHE A 737 -14.75 -11.94 38.11
C PHE A 737 -15.38 -11.62 39.47
N VAL A 738 -16.66 -11.98 39.65
CA VAL A 738 -17.41 -11.73 40.88
C VAL A 738 -17.56 -13.03 41.67
N HIS A 739 -17.19 -13.00 42.96
CA HIS A 739 -17.26 -14.16 43.85
C HIS A 739 -18.16 -13.88 45.06
N GLU A 740 -19.07 -14.81 45.37
CA GLU A 740 -20.01 -14.69 46.51
C GLU A 740 -19.79 -15.78 47.58
N SER A 741 -19.61 -17.03 47.14
CA SER A 741 -19.56 -18.21 48.01
C SER A 741 -18.40 -18.13 48.99
N GLY A 742 -18.66 -18.39 50.28
CA GLY A 742 -17.63 -18.38 51.32
C GLY A 742 -16.44 -19.31 51.03
N LEU A 743 -16.67 -20.45 50.37
CA LEU A 743 -15.60 -21.38 49.97
C LEU A 743 -14.75 -20.83 48.82
N HIS A 744 -15.37 -20.13 47.87
CA HIS A 744 -14.65 -19.50 46.76
C HIS A 744 -13.80 -18.33 47.27
N VAL A 745 -14.37 -17.48 48.12
CA VAL A 745 -13.66 -16.33 48.67
C VAL A 745 -12.49 -16.76 49.55
N ASP A 746 -12.65 -17.81 50.37
CA ASP A 746 -11.54 -18.33 51.17
C ASP A 746 -10.40 -18.88 50.28
N GLY A 747 -10.74 -19.63 49.23
CA GLY A 747 -9.76 -20.16 48.29
C GLY A 747 -8.98 -19.06 47.56
N ILE A 748 -9.68 -18.08 47.00
CA ILE A 748 -9.09 -16.97 46.25
C ILE A 748 -8.26 -16.05 47.15
N SER A 749 -8.65 -15.87 48.42
CA SER A 749 -7.88 -15.05 49.37
C SER A 749 -6.51 -15.66 49.69
N ARG A 750 -6.36 -16.99 49.55
CA ARG A 750 -5.08 -17.68 49.70
C ARG A 750 -4.31 -17.70 48.39
N ASP A 751 -4.97 -18.12 47.32
CA ASP A 751 -4.42 -18.17 45.97
C ASP A 751 -5.55 -17.98 44.95
N PRO A 752 -5.58 -16.84 44.23
CA PRO A 752 -6.60 -16.55 43.22
C PRO A 752 -6.72 -17.61 42.12
N SER A 753 -5.64 -18.33 41.82
CA SER A 753 -5.64 -19.38 40.78
C SER A 753 -6.61 -20.52 41.10
N THR A 754 -7.00 -20.71 42.36
CA THR A 754 -7.95 -21.76 42.79
C THR A 754 -9.28 -21.74 42.04
N TYR A 755 -9.80 -20.55 41.72
CA TYR A 755 -11.09 -20.36 41.05
C TYR A 755 -11.04 -19.38 39.87
N GLU A 756 -9.97 -18.61 39.71
CA GLU A 756 -9.81 -17.72 38.56
C GLU A 756 -8.99 -18.43 37.48
N PRO A 757 -9.56 -18.70 36.29
CA PRO A 757 -8.84 -19.36 35.20
C PRO A 757 -7.66 -18.50 34.71
N TYR A 758 -7.79 -17.18 34.78
CA TYR A 758 -6.80 -16.16 34.45
C TYR A 758 -7.03 -14.90 35.29
N PRO A 759 -6.00 -14.07 35.53
CA PRO A 759 -6.14 -12.86 36.34
C PRO A 759 -7.03 -11.81 35.66
N PRO A 760 -7.92 -11.11 36.39
CA PRO A 760 -8.79 -10.08 35.82
C PRO A 760 -8.02 -8.90 35.21
N GLU A 761 -6.83 -8.60 35.71
CA GLU A 761 -5.97 -7.53 35.21
C GLU A 761 -5.53 -7.75 33.76
N LEU A 762 -5.48 -9.02 33.31
CA LEU A 762 -5.16 -9.38 31.93
C LEU A 762 -6.09 -8.67 30.93
N VAL A 763 -7.36 -8.51 31.32
CA VAL A 763 -8.40 -7.86 30.50
C VAL A 763 -8.80 -6.49 31.06
N GLY A 764 -7.93 -5.87 31.87
CA GLY A 764 -8.16 -4.54 32.43
C GLY A 764 -9.30 -4.49 33.46
N ARG A 765 -9.60 -5.63 34.09
CA ARG A 765 -10.70 -5.78 35.05
C ARG A 765 -10.12 -5.93 36.46
N GLN A 766 -11.02 -5.92 37.44
CA GLN A 766 -10.70 -6.18 38.84
C GLN A 766 -11.66 -7.24 39.38
N ARG A 767 -11.13 -8.13 40.22
CA ARG A 767 -11.93 -9.04 41.03
C ARG A 767 -12.84 -8.25 41.97
N ARG A 768 -14.06 -8.74 42.19
CA ARG A 768 -14.98 -8.18 43.18
C ARG A 768 -15.58 -9.28 44.04
N ILE A 769 -15.62 -9.07 45.35
CA ILE A 769 -16.31 -9.95 46.28
C ILE A 769 -17.66 -9.31 46.63
N VAL A 770 -18.73 -10.09 46.54
CA VAL A 770 -20.09 -9.65 46.88
C VAL A 770 -20.64 -10.45 48.04
N LEU A 771 -21.44 -9.79 48.86
CA LEU A 771 -22.14 -10.44 49.96
C LEU A 771 -23.50 -10.93 49.47
N GLY A 772 -23.79 -12.19 49.73
CA GLY A 772 -25.04 -12.85 49.38
C GLY A 772 -25.37 -13.98 50.35
N LYS A 773 -26.42 -14.74 50.05
CA LYS A 773 -26.92 -15.81 50.93
C LYS A 773 -25.86 -16.89 51.20
N HIS A 774 -24.94 -17.09 50.25
CA HIS A 774 -23.88 -18.12 50.34
C HIS A 774 -22.56 -17.59 50.90
N SER A 775 -22.52 -16.34 51.35
CA SER A 775 -21.32 -15.75 51.93
C SER A 775 -20.95 -16.44 53.25
N GLY A 776 -19.64 -16.63 53.44
CA GLY A 776 -19.05 -17.08 54.70
C GLY A 776 -18.37 -15.92 55.43
N ARG A 777 -17.81 -16.20 56.61
CA ARG A 777 -17.06 -15.21 57.41
C ARG A 777 -15.97 -14.52 56.60
N SER A 778 -15.18 -15.28 55.84
CA SER A 778 -14.11 -14.75 54.97
C SER A 778 -14.61 -13.73 53.94
N ALA A 779 -15.83 -13.89 53.40
CA ALA A 779 -16.42 -12.95 52.46
C ALA A 779 -16.82 -11.63 53.13
N VAL A 780 -17.42 -11.70 54.32
CA VAL A 780 -17.75 -10.50 55.12
C VAL A 780 -16.49 -9.75 55.53
N THR A 781 -15.47 -10.46 55.99
CA THR A 781 -14.16 -9.88 56.34
C THR A 781 -13.49 -9.22 55.14
N ALA A 782 -13.48 -9.87 53.97
CA ALA A 782 -12.87 -9.32 52.76
C ALA A 782 -13.57 -8.02 52.31
N VAL A 783 -14.91 -8.01 52.25
CA VAL A 783 -15.69 -6.83 51.87
C VAL A 783 -15.57 -5.70 52.89
N ALA A 784 -15.48 -6.02 54.18
CA ALA A 784 -15.22 -5.01 55.22
C ALA A 784 -13.82 -4.39 55.08
N ALA A 785 -12.81 -5.22 54.83
CA ALA A 785 -11.42 -4.77 54.63
C ALA A 785 -11.28 -3.89 53.37
N GLU A 786 -11.92 -4.25 52.25
CA GLU A 786 -11.99 -3.42 51.03
C GLU A 786 -12.58 -2.01 51.29
N ARG A 787 -13.42 -1.88 52.32
CA ARG A 787 -14.04 -0.61 52.75
C ARG A 787 -13.29 0.08 53.89
N GLY A 788 -12.14 -0.45 54.34
CA GLY A 788 -11.37 0.10 55.45
C GLY A 788 -12.02 -0.08 56.83
N LEU A 789 -12.88 -1.09 57.00
CA LEU A 789 -13.64 -1.34 58.21
C LEU A 789 -13.06 -2.52 59.01
N ALA A 790 -12.86 -2.32 60.33
CA ALA A 790 -12.49 -3.38 61.25
C ALA A 790 -13.75 -4.00 61.89
N VAL A 791 -14.19 -5.14 61.37
CA VAL A 791 -15.35 -5.90 61.89
C VAL A 791 -14.92 -6.96 62.90
N ASP A 792 -15.64 -7.08 64.02
CA ASP A 792 -15.41 -8.15 64.99
C ASP A 792 -16.22 -9.42 64.65
N ALA A 793 -15.98 -10.50 65.40
CA ALA A 793 -16.65 -11.78 65.14
C ALA A 793 -18.17 -11.71 65.35
N ALA A 794 -18.66 -10.87 66.26
CA ALA A 794 -20.09 -10.72 66.54
C ALA A 794 -20.80 -9.96 65.43
N ASP A 795 -20.19 -8.90 64.92
CA ASP A 795 -20.69 -8.13 63.77
C ASP A 795 -20.69 -8.98 62.49
N ILE A 796 -19.64 -9.79 62.27
CA ILE A 796 -19.60 -10.74 61.14
C ILE A 796 -20.77 -11.74 61.22
N ASP A 797 -21.01 -12.33 62.39
CA ASP A 797 -22.08 -13.32 62.57
C ASP A 797 -23.47 -12.67 62.42
N ALA A 798 -23.64 -11.42 62.87
CA ALA A 798 -24.87 -10.64 62.68
C ALA A 798 -25.14 -10.35 61.19
N VAL A 799 -24.12 -9.91 60.44
CA VAL A 799 -24.22 -9.71 58.99
C VAL A 799 -24.58 -11.01 58.28
N LEU A 800 -23.93 -12.13 58.63
CA LEU A 800 -24.23 -13.44 58.03
C LEU A 800 -25.66 -13.92 58.32
N ALA A 801 -26.18 -13.65 59.52
CA ALA A 801 -27.55 -14.00 59.86
C ALA A 801 -28.57 -13.28 58.98
N GLU A 802 -28.35 -11.98 58.71
CA GLU A 802 -29.22 -11.21 57.82
C GLU A 802 -29.08 -11.65 56.34
N LEU A 803 -27.86 -11.90 55.87
CA LEU A 803 -27.63 -12.41 54.51
C LEU A 803 -28.32 -13.76 54.27
N LYS A 804 -28.30 -14.67 55.26
CA LYS A 804 -28.97 -15.97 55.18
C LYS A 804 -30.50 -15.89 55.13
N ARG A 805 -31.08 -14.80 55.67
CA ARG A 805 -32.51 -14.49 55.57
C ARG A 805 -32.89 -13.87 54.22
N GLY A 806 -31.92 -13.64 53.33
CA GLY A 806 -32.14 -13.05 52.00
C GLY A 806 -32.06 -11.53 51.97
N ALA A 807 -31.59 -10.88 53.04
CA ALA A 807 -31.45 -9.42 53.14
C ALA A 807 -30.21 -8.89 52.39
N VAL A 808 -29.97 -9.38 51.16
CA VAL A 808 -28.84 -8.99 50.31
C VAL A 808 -29.00 -7.54 49.87
N GLY A 809 -28.01 -6.69 50.16
CA GLY A 809 -28.01 -5.28 49.75
C GLY A 809 -28.99 -4.37 50.51
N THR A 810 -29.41 -4.75 51.71
CA THR A 810 -30.31 -3.94 52.55
C THR A 810 -29.56 -2.88 53.36
N ASP A 811 -30.24 -1.78 53.69
CA ASP A 811 -29.73 -0.74 54.60
C ASP A 811 -29.28 -1.34 55.93
N ARG A 812 -29.90 -2.44 56.35
CA ARG A 812 -29.54 -3.17 57.57
C ARG A 812 -28.16 -3.82 57.51
N VAL A 813 -27.78 -4.40 56.37
CA VAL A 813 -26.43 -4.96 56.18
C VAL A 813 -25.39 -3.84 56.12
N ALA A 814 -25.74 -2.71 55.51
CA ALA A 814 -24.87 -1.52 55.49
C ALA A 814 -24.69 -0.91 56.89
N GLU A 815 -25.77 -0.79 57.67
CA GLU A 815 -25.74 -0.35 59.07
C GLU A 815 -24.86 -1.25 59.95
N LEU A 816 -24.98 -2.57 59.82
CA LEU A 816 -24.20 -3.53 60.59
C LEU A 816 -22.71 -3.46 60.25
N LEU A 817 -22.37 -3.29 58.97
CA LEU A 817 -20.98 -3.05 58.55
C LEU A 817 -20.46 -1.69 59.02
N ALA A 818 -21.31 -0.66 59.09
CA ALA A 818 -20.93 0.69 59.53
C ALA A 818 -20.75 0.83 61.06
N ARG A 819 -21.19 -0.15 61.87
CA ARG A 819 -20.90 -0.21 63.32
C ARG A 819 -19.44 -0.55 63.61
N ALA A 820 -18.73 -1.07 62.61
CA ALA A 820 -17.32 -1.38 62.66
C ALA A 820 -16.47 -0.11 62.85
N ARG A 821 -15.40 -0.21 63.62
CA ARG A 821 -14.47 0.92 63.81
C ARG A 821 -13.63 1.12 62.54
N PRO A 822 -13.25 2.36 62.19
CA PRO A 822 -12.25 2.59 61.14
C PRO A 822 -10.94 1.88 61.51
N VAL A 823 -10.28 1.25 60.54
CA VAL A 823 -8.91 0.76 60.74
C VAL A 823 -7.99 1.98 60.92
N ALA A 824 -7.21 2.01 62.01
CA ALA A 824 -6.25 3.09 62.30
C ALA A 824 -5.04 3.07 61.35
#